data_AF-A0A3D9V2S8-F1
#
_entry.id   AF-A0A3D9V2S8-F1
#
_cell.length_a   1.000
_cell.length_b   1.000
_cell.length_c   1.000
_cell.angle_alpha   90.00
_cell.angle_beta   90.00
_cell.angle_gamma   90.00
#
_symmetry.space_group_name_H-M   'P 1'
#
loop_
_entity.id
_entity.type
_entity.pdbx_description
1 polymer ?
#
loop_
_entity_poly.entity_id
_entity_poly.type
_entity_poly.pdbx_seq_one_letter_code
_entity_poly.pdbx_strand_id
1 'polypeptide(L)'
;MADRRGETEDERVGRRRRGAVAAVLAATLCLSTACADASRVQQSIRARGLSSTASRPPIDRPFPKVTPSPLPPQPVNAGFELGGDGPCPPRWSCDREGQPSATVSDDVPYSGKRALRVTSRAPEDRFTLRSGRLPALPERTYTATFWRRSSTAGPDGGESVRLAFYDQRRRLLGSQSNRTGTPEKDTWEAVSVHADAPAGTVWVEVEISVTGAARTVWLDSVSLRHSPILEVWGGTGVHRGRRADTLSFQLTTPTPGGVYIGTIDAFGQRLRVSGPRRMESERGGMLAYSLQGSARFDPSTETILIEPGEPATIEVRGRFTPTPGTGFPRATLRDPVAQATFVVFVAARNYDNGDATAQLPDRHEVQAAVERVAAYLRGRMTKSGGWAVAHPYWPGQLREDPQAIAFLVQGYLKRARATDDPADAAMARRGLDWLVRHQRKDGGFGLPWAFGSRQGHFSERAHYHGRGYTHAEGEPLAVVTIAAASALLEGFKVFGDSRYLAAALRAKDYLLAGPNGFQWLDAEKTRGSIPYCNLEPVLPRDDPRVRTHDVLPAVRNTSVEVYNIDGAALSFLTALYVETGDERLLTYGDAIATNLAQRIRPDGMTPYAWFKPSPHSGGYVNITLSGLLEYGEMRGREDWVAQAGRGFSWMANHARGDLIPTEGYASVYGLNLSLDVARYVSTALKRQKPDGSFSGGTTTRYDAVMFAILSDLLLSMGE
;
A
#
# COMPACT_ATOMS: atom_id res chain seq x y z
N MET A 1 -37.85 -44.87 25.83
CA MET A 1 -38.15 -44.89 24.39
C MET A 1 -38.70 -43.52 24.01
N ALA A 2 -37.87 -42.64 23.46
CA ALA A 2 -38.29 -41.46 22.70
C ALA A 2 -37.06 -40.87 21.98
N ASP A 3 -37.23 -40.70 20.67
CA ASP A 3 -36.50 -39.91 19.68
C ASP A 3 -35.00 -39.61 19.84
N ARG A 4 -34.19 -40.33 19.05
CA ARG A 4 -32.96 -39.80 18.44
C ARG A 4 -33.15 -39.77 16.93
N ARG A 5 -33.35 -38.59 16.34
CA ARG A 5 -33.16 -38.38 14.89
C ARG A 5 -31.75 -37.88 14.62
N GLY A 6 -31.14 -38.46 13.60
CA GLY A 6 -29.74 -38.31 13.25
C GLY A 6 -29.40 -37.01 12.54
N GLU A 7 -28.20 -36.52 12.81
CA GLU A 7 -27.43 -35.67 11.91
C GLU A 7 -26.70 -36.57 10.90
N THR A 8 -26.81 -36.27 9.62
CA THR A 8 -26.15 -37.00 8.54
C THR A 8 -24.70 -36.54 8.35
N GLU A 9 -23.86 -37.45 7.88
CA GLU A 9 -22.41 -37.29 7.74
C GLU A 9 -22.01 -36.14 6.78
N ASP A 10 -22.91 -35.71 5.89
CA ASP A 10 -22.74 -34.55 5.01
C ASP A 10 -22.80 -33.19 5.74
N GLU A 11 -23.48 -33.09 6.88
CA GLU A 11 -23.47 -31.85 7.69
C GLU A 11 -22.15 -31.66 8.47
N ARG A 12 -21.42 -32.74 8.73
CA ARG A 12 -20.08 -32.69 9.36
C ARG A 12 -18.98 -32.25 8.39
N VAL A 13 -19.14 -32.54 7.09
CA VAL A 13 -18.17 -32.13 6.06
C VAL A 13 -18.40 -30.66 5.62
N GLY A 14 -19.65 -30.17 5.67
CA GLY A 14 -19.99 -28.77 5.40
C GLY A 14 -19.50 -27.76 6.44
N ARG A 15 -19.45 -28.13 7.73
CA ARG A 15 -18.95 -27.26 8.82
C ARG A 15 -17.42 -27.15 8.88
N ARG A 16 -16.67 -28.17 8.42
CA ARG A 16 -15.19 -28.12 8.39
C ARG A 16 -14.61 -27.31 7.23
N ARG A 17 -15.37 -27.05 6.15
CA ARG A 17 -14.92 -26.21 5.02
C ARG A 17 -15.25 -24.71 5.17
N ARG A 18 -16.23 -24.34 6.00
CA ARG A 18 -16.57 -22.92 6.25
C ARG A 18 -15.68 -22.24 7.32
N GLY A 19 -14.99 -23.01 8.16
CA GLY A 19 -13.98 -22.49 9.11
C GLY A 19 -12.59 -22.22 8.50
N ALA A 20 -12.24 -22.90 7.41
CA ALA A 20 -10.90 -22.80 6.81
C ALA A 20 -10.74 -21.61 5.86
N VAL A 21 -11.83 -21.12 5.24
CA VAL A 21 -11.79 -19.98 4.31
C VAL A 21 -11.84 -18.62 5.05
N ALA A 22 -12.50 -18.57 6.21
CA ALA A 22 -12.51 -17.38 7.08
C ALA A 22 -11.17 -17.17 7.82
N ALA A 23 -10.44 -18.25 8.14
CA ALA A 23 -9.14 -18.18 8.80
C ALA A 23 -8.01 -17.70 7.86
N VAL A 24 -8.12 -17.93 6.55
CA VAL A 24 -7.11 -17.52 5.55
C VAL A 24 -7.26 -16.04 5.15
N LEU A 25 -8.48 -15.49 5.14
CA LEU A 25 -8.72 -14.07 4.88
C LEU A 25 -8.42 -13.17 6.10
N ALA A 26 -8.65 -13.66 7.33
CA ALA A 26 -8.28 -12.95 8.55
C ALA A 26 -6.76 -12.98 8.84
N ALA A 27 -6.06 -14.04 8.44
CA ALA A 27 -4.60 -14.10 8.55
C ALA A 27 -3.91 -13.11 7.59
N THR A 28 -4.39 -13.00 6.35
CA THR A 28 -3.73 -12.16 5.32
C THR A 28 -3.81 -10.65 5.62
N LEU A 29 -4.84 -10.19 6.35
CA LEU A 29 -4.96 -8.80 6.83
C LEU A 29 -4.24 -8.51 8.16
N CYS A 30 -3.88 -9.53 8.95
CA CYS A 30 -3.12 -9.38 10.20
C CYS A 30 -1.60 -9.58 10.03
N LEU A 31 -1.16 -10.09 8.88
CA LEU A 31 0.23 -10.50 8.66
C LEU A 31 1.13 -9.35 8.17
N SER A 32 0.63 -8.39 7.41
CA SER A 32 1.40 -7.19 7.04
C SER A 32 1.48 -6.13 8.15
N THR A 33 0.55 -6.17 9.12
CA THR A 33 0.38 -5.15 10.16
C THR A 33 1.38 -5.31 11.32
N ALA A 34 1.74 -6.53 11.73
CA ALA A 34 2.60 -6.77 12.90
C ALA A 34 4.03 -6.17 12.80
N CYS A 35 4.57 -5.99 11.60
CA CYS A 35 5.85 -5.30 11.40
C CYS A 35 5.69 -3.82 10.99
N ALA A 36 4.55 -3.44 10.42
CA ALA A 36 4.16 -2.07 10.10
C ALA A 36 3.87 -1.23 11.36
N ASP A 37 3.26 -1.85 12.37
CA ASP A 37 2.82 -1.15 13.58
C ASP A 37 3.96 -0.84 14.57
N ALA A 38 5.13 -1.48 14.41
CA ALA A 38 6.36 -1.19 15.14
C ALA A 38 6.81 0.29 15.03
N SER A 39 6.34 0.99 13.99
CA SER A 39 6.60 2.42 13.73
C SER A 39 6.11 3.35 14.83
N ARG A 40 5.00 3.01 15.49
CA ARG A 40 4.27 3.93 16.37
C ARG A 40 4.92 4.17 17.72
N VAL A 41 5.86 3.32 18.10
CA VAL A 41 6.41 3.38 19.44
C VAL A 41 7.70 4.20 19.49
N GLN A 42 8.34 4.47 18.35
CA GLN A 42 9.56 5.29 18.30
C GLN A 42 9.31 6.81 18.21
N GLN A 43 8.06 7.26 18.06
CA GLN A 43 7.74 8.58 17.50
C GLN A 43 7.14 9.61 18.49
N SER A 44 7.34 9.49 19.80
CA SER A 44 6.88 10.50 20.77
C SER A 44 8.04 11.34 21.32
N ILE A 45 8.60 12.24 20.50
CA ILE A 45 9.55 13.27 20.97
C ILE A 45 9.15 14.62 20.36
N ARG A 46 8.57 15.48 21.18
CA ARG A 46 8.30 16.87 20.81
C ARG A 46 9.63 17.63 20.71
N ALA A 47 9.97 18.10 19.52
CA ALA A 47 10.93 19.18 19.35
C ALA A 47 10.21 20.52 19.60
N ARG A 48 10.62 21.29 20.62
CA ARG A 48 10.12 22.65 20.80
C ARG A 48 10.78 23.58 19.77
N GLY A 49 9.97 24.02 18.80
CA GLY A 49 10.00 25.31 18.10
C GLY A 49 11.34 25.90 17.67
N LEU A 50 11.73 25.66 16.40
CA LEU A 50 12.64 26.53 15.65
C LEU A 50 11.95 26.96 14.36
N SER A 51 11.71 28.26 14.21
CA SER A 51 11.13 28.87 13.01
C SER A 51 12.25 29.43 12.13
N SER A 52 12.31 29.02 10.86
CA SER A 52 13.06 29.76 9.85
C SER A 52 12.43 29.64 8.47
N THR A 53 12.15 30.78 7.85
CA THR A 53 11.68 30.92 6.47
C THR A 53 12.82 31.42 5.58
N ALA A 54 13.26 30.63 4.61
CA ALA A 54 14.08 31.12 3.50
C ALA A 54 13.90 30.28 2.22
N SER A 55 13.36 30.91 1.18
CA SER A 55 13.14 30.29 -0.14
C SER A 55 14.42 30.23 -0.98
N ARG A 56 14.72 29.05 -1.55
CA ARG A 56 15.77 28.84 -2.58
C ARG A 56 15.17 28.31 -3.90
N PRO A 57 15.86 28.50 -5.04
CA PRO A 57 15.34 28.17 -6.37
C PRO A 57 15.46 26.66 -6.71
N PRO A 58 14.65 26.16 -7.66
CA PRO A 58 14.58 24.73 -8.01
C PRO A 58 15.81 24.24 -8.76
N ILE A 59 16.18 22.97 -8.52
CA ILE A 59 17.26 22.25 -9.21
C ILE A 59 16.62 21.37 -10.31
N ASP A 60 16.88 21.68 -11.57
CA ASP A 60 16.51 20.85 -12.72
C ASP A 60 17.47 19.66 -12.87
N ARG A 61 16.96 18.44 -12.74
CA ARG A 61 17.64 17.23 -13.22
C ARG A 61 16.71 16.48 -14.18
N PRO A 62 17.22 15.92 -15.29
CA PRO A 62 16.41 15.18 -16.24
C PRO A 62 15.89 13.88 -15.62
N PHE A 63 14.57 13.66 -15.73
CA PHE A 63 13.88 12.48 -15.21
C PHE A 63 14.24 11.21 -16.03
N PRO A 64 14.27 10.02 -15.39
CA PRO A 64 14.39 8.76 -16.11
C PRO A 64 13.16 8.53 -17.00
N LYS A 65 13.43 8.16 -18.25
CA LYS A 65 12.43 7.95 -19.31
C LYS A 65 11.53 6.75 -18.94
N VAL A 66 10.25 6.99 -18.68
CA VAL A 66 9.26 5.93 -18.43
C VAL A 66 8.81 5.36 -19.76
N THR A 67 8.90 4.04 -19.94
CA THR A 67 8.39 3.37 -21.15
C THR A 67 6.87 3.26 -21.05
N PRO A 68 6.09 3.82 -22.00
CA PRO A 68 4.62 3.74 -21.95
C PRO A 68 4.16 2.28 -22.04
N SER A 69 3.10 1.95 -21.28
CA SER A 69 2.45 0.64 -21.38
C SER A 69 1.77 0.48 -22.75
N PRO A 70 1.74 -0.74 -23.31
CA PRO A 70 1.09 -1.01 -24.59
C PRO A 70 -0.42 -0.76 -24.54
N LEU A 71 -1.02 -0.46 -25.71
CA LEU A 71 -2.48 -0.34 -25.92
C LEU A 71 -3.25 -1.50 -25.28
N PRO A 72 -4.49 -1.25 -24.78
CA PRO A 72 -5.37 -2.33 -24.36
C PRO A 72 -5.47 -3.30 -25.53
N PRO A 73 -5.04 -4.56 -25.38
CA PRO A 73 -5.02 -5.46 -26.50
C PRO A 73 -6.45 -5.72 -26.95
N GLN A 74 -6.71 -5.45 -28.23
CA GLN A 74 -7.98 -5.80 -28.86
C GLN A 74 -7.90 -7.25 -29.36
N PRO A 75 -9.03 -7.98 -29.39
CA PRO A 75 -9.12 -9.22 -30.15
C PRO A 75 -8.64 -8.97 -31.59
N VAL A 76 -7.74 -9.81 -32.09
CA VAL A 76 -7.33 -9.71 -33.50
C VAL A 76 -8.51 -10.12 -34.38
N ASN A 77 -8.76 -9.38 -35.47
CA ASN A 77 -9.91 -9.60 -36.35
C ASN A 77 -11.28 -9.47 -35.64
N ALA A 78 -11.43 -8.45 -34.80
CA ALA A 78 -12.62 -8.25 -33.96
C ALA A 78 -13.91 -7.93 -34.75
N GLY A 79 -13.79 -7.35 -35.95
CA GLY A 79 -14.89 -7.13 -36.89
C GLY A 79 -14.98 -8.19 -37.99
N PHE A 80 -14.26 -9.31 -37.86
CA PHE A 80 -14.29 -10.42 -38.82
C PHE A 80 -13.97 -10.05 -40.29
N GLU A 81 -13.26 -8.95 -40.51
CA GLU A 81 -12.91 -8.44 -41.84
C GLU A 81 -11.89 -9.31 -42.58
N LEU A 82 -11.03 -10.03 -41.85
CA LEU A 82 -10.11 -10.99 -42.43
C LEU A 82 -10.89 -12.26 -42.83
N GLY A 83 -10.99 -12.48 -44.14
CA GLY A 83 -11.56 -13.71 -44.68
C GLY A 83 -10.66 -14.92 -44.41
N GLY A 84 -11.26 -16.10 -44.38
CA GLY A 84 -10.55 -17.38 -44.37
C GLY A 84 -11.41 -18.45 -45.03
N ASP A 85 -10.77 -19.44 -45.64
CA ASP A 85 -11.46 -20.56 -46.30
C ASP A 85 -12.09 -21.54 -45.29
N GLY A 86 -11.86 -21.29 -43.99
CA GLY A 86 -12.32 -22.10 -42.88
C GLY A 86 -13.51 -21.49 -42.14
N PRO A 87 -14.30 -22.33 -41.46
CA PRO A 87 -15.49 -21.89 -40.72
C PRO A 87 -15.15 -21.26 -39.36
N CYS A 88 -13.89 -20.88 -39.13
CA CYS A 88 -13.44 -20.14 -37.95
C CYS A 88 -12.66 -18.91 -38.43
N PRO A 89 -12.99 -17.69 -37.97
CA PRO A 89 -12.26 -16.49 -38.37
C PRO A 89 -10.76 -16.61 -38.03
N PRO A 90 -9.86 -16.09 -38.88
CA PRO A 90 -8.44 -16.06 -38.57
C PRO A 90 -8.16 -15.47 -37.19
N ARG A 91 -7.26 -16.11 -36.42
CA ARG A 91 -6.85 -15.73 -35.05
C ARG A 91 -7.87 -15.97 -33.93
N TRP A 92 -9.02 -16.53 -34.27
CA TRP A 92 -9.96 -17.08 -33.28
C TRP A 92 -9.78 -18.59 -33.19
N SER A 93 -10.04 -19.16 -32.02
CA SER A 93 -10.28 -20.59 -31.89
C SER A 93 -11.78 -20.84 -31.79
N CYS A 94 -12.29 -21.85 -32.50
CA CYS A 94 -13.70 -22.17 -32.51
C CYS A 94 -13.96 -23.61 -32.07
N ASP A 95 -14.89 -23.77 -31.14
CA ASP A 95 -15.40 -25.08 -30.70
C ASP A 95 -16.85 -25.25 -31.14
N ARG A 96 -17.25 -26.49 -31.45
CA ARG A 96 -18.61 -26.84 -31.90
C ARG A 96 -19.14 -28.04 -31.14
N GLU A 97 -20.40 -27.96 -30.77
CA GLU A 97 -21.21 -29.06 -30.27
C GLU A 97 -22.45 -29.15 -31.17
N GLY A 98 -22.82 -30.36 -31.60
CA GLY A 98 -23.86 -30.56 -32.62
C GLY A 98 -23.37 -30.33 -34.06
N GLN A 99 -24.21 -29.72 -34.90
CA GLN A 99 -23.95 -29.43 -36.31
C GLN A 99 -24.11 -27.94 -36.71
N PRO A 100 -23.64 -26.96 -35.90
CA PRO A 100 -23.67 -25.57 -36.32
C PRO A 100 -22.66 -25.31 -37.45
N SER A 101 -23.04 -24.49 -38.42
CA SER A 101 -22.12 -23.95 -39.43
C SER A 101 -21.79 -22.50 -39.13
N ALA A 102 -20.58 -22.06 -39.50
CA ALA A 102 -20.18 -20.67 -39.37
C ALA A 102 -19.37 -20.24 -40.59
N THR A 103 -19.66 -19.05 -41.10
CA THR A 103 -19.04 -18.46 -42.30
C THR A 103 -18.91 -16.96 -42.11
N VAL A 104 -17.75 -16.38 -42.46
CA VAL A 104 -17.63 -14.93 -42.58
C VAL A 104 -18.39 -14.50 -43.84
N SER A 105 -19.33 -13.57 -43.67
CA SER A 105 -20.31 -13.16 -44.67
C SER A 105 -20.27 -11.64 -44.87
N ASP A 106 -20.53 -11.18 -46.08
CA ASP A 106 -20.63 -9.75 -46.45
C ASP A 106 -22.08 -9.28 -46.66
N ASP A 107 -23.07 -10.15 -46.40
CA ASP A 107 -24.50 -9.87 -46.60
C ASP A 107 -25.12 -8.95 -45.54
N VAL A 108 -24.73 -9.13 -44.27
CA VAL A 108 -25.32 -8.44 -43.13
C VAL A 108 -24.23 -8.00 -42.14
N PRO A 109 -23.41 -6.98 -42.47
CA PRO A 109 -22.48 -6.39 -41.51
C PRO A 109 -23.21 -5.44 -40.54
N TYR A 110 -22.71 -5.31 -39.32
CA TYR A 110 -23.04 -4.19 -38.43
C TYR A 110 -22.11 -3.00 -38.72
N SER A 111 -20.82 -3.30 -38.85
CA SER A 111 -19.75 -2.35 -39.16
C SER A 111 -18.86 -2.92 -40.25
N GLY A 112 -18.10 -2.06 -40.93
CA GLY A 112 -17.14 -2.53 -41.94
C GLY A 112 -17.85 -3.19 -43.13
N LYS A 113 -17.33 -4.33 -43.60
CA LYS A 113 -17.84 -5.04 -44.78
C LYS A 113 -18.30 -6.46 -44.48
N ARG A 114 -17.99 -7.02 -43.31
CA ARG A 114 -18.22 -8.43 -43.01
C ARG A 114 -18.74 -8.65 -41.59
N ALA A 115 -19.44 -9.76 -41.40
CA ALA A 115 -19.84 -10.28 -40.10
C ALA A 115 -19.68 -11.80 -40.07
N LEU A 116 -19.56 -12.38 -38.88
CA LEU A 116 -19.57 -13.84 -38.73
C LEU A 116 -21.02 -14.34 -38.66
N ARG A 117 -21.44 -15.07 -39.69
CA ARG A 117 -22.74 -15.73 -39.73
C ARG A 117 -22.62 -17.14 -39.14
N VAL A 118 -23.41 -17.43 -38.12
CA VAL A 118 -23.52 -18.74 -37.46
C VAL A 118 -24.93 -19.28 -37.68
N THR A 119 -25.06 -20.50 -38.19
CA THR A 119 -26.35 -21.17 -38.41
C THR A 119 -26.45 -22.41 -37.54
N SER A 120 -27.41 -22.41 -36.61
CA SER A 120 -27.81 -23.58 -35.82
C SER A 120 -29.01 -24.25 -36.49
N ARG A 121 -29.07 -25.58 -36.42
CA ARG A 121 -30.13 -26.44 -36.98
C ARG A 121 -30.91 -27.18 -35.90
N ALA A 122 -30.34 -27.33 -34.71
CA ALA A 122 -30.97 -28.03 -33.59
C ALA A 122 -30.76 -27.27 -32.27
N PRO A 123 -31.66 -27.40 -31.27
CA PRO A 123 -31.55 -26.71 -29.98
C PRO A 123 -30.25 -26.99 -29.20
N GLU A 124 -29.65 -28.16 -29.39
CA GLU A 124 -28.38 -28.59 -28.80
C GLU A 124 -27.15 -28.02 -29.50
N ASP A 125 -27.29 -27.35 -30.65
CA ASP A 125 -26.17 -26.78 -31.36
C ASP A 125 -25.52 -25.65 -30.55
N ARG A 126 -24.20 -25.72 -30.42
CA ARG A 126 -23.39 -24.70 -29.79
C ARG A 126 -22.18 -24.35 -30.64
N PHE A 127 -22.00 -23.07 -30.89
CA PHE A 127 -20.80 -22.52 -31.51
C PHE A 127 -20.10 -21.59 -30.53
N THR A 128 -18.82 -21.82 -30.24
CA THR A 128 -18.04 -20.99 -29.32
C THR A 128 -16.80 -20.44 -30.01
N LEU A 129 -16.57 -19.14 -29.85
CA LEU A 129 -15.43 -18.39 -30.37
C LEU A 129 -14.57 -17.92 -29.20
N ARG A 130 -13.25 -18.01 -29.29
CA ARG A 130 -12.33 -17.39 -28.33
C ARG A 130 -11.29 -16.55 -29.04
N SER A 131 -11.04 -15.35 -28.53
CA SER A 131 -10.08 -14.37 -29.08
C SER A 131 -8.62 -14.79 -28.98
N GLY A 132 -8.35 -15.91 -28.28
CA GLY A 132 -7.06 -16.18 -27.67
C GLY A 132 -6.81 -15.25 -26.48
N ARG A 133 -5.70 -15.51 -25.79
CA ARG A 133 -5.28 -14.76 -24.60
C ARG A 133 -4.58 -13.47 -24.99
N LEU A 134 -5.13 -12.37 -24.50
CA LEU A 134 -4.65 -11.01 -24.67
C LEU A 134 -3.96 -10.54 -23.37
N PRO A 135 -2.87 -9.76 -23.41
CA PRO A 135 -2.27 -9.21 -22.19
C PRO A 135 -3.30 -8.47 -21.32
N ALA A 136 -3.25 -8.66 -20.02
CA ALA A 136 -4.16 -8.01 -19.09
C ALA A 136 -3.45 -7.55 -17.82
N LEU A 137 -4.07 -6.58 -17.16
CA LEU A 137 -3.60 -6.03 -15.90
C LEU A 137 -4.53 -6.52 -14.78
N PRO A 138 -3.98 -6.93 -13.63
CA PRO A 138 -4.79 -7.33 -12.49
C PRO A 138 -5.57 -6.13 -11.93
N GLU A 139 -6.68 -6.42 -11.24
CA GLU A 139 -7.50 -5.44 -10.51
C GLU A 139 -8.05 -4.32 -11.40
N ARG A 140 -8.28 -4.62 -12.68
CA ARG A 140 -8.94 -3.74 -13.64
C ARG A 140 -10.30 -4.28 -14.03
N THR A 141 -11.25 -3.37 -14.25
CA THR A 141 -12.55 -3.72 -14.82
C THR A 141 -12.41 -3.78 -16.33
N TYR A 142 -12.59 -4.98 -16.88
CA TYR A 142 -12.67 -5.21 -18.32
C TYR A 142 -14.13 -5.21 -18.76
N THR A 143 -14.37 -4.66 -19.96
CA THR A 143 -15.65 -4.69 -20.65
C THR A 143 -15.44 -5.32 -22.01
N ALA A 144 -16.07 -6.47 -22.25
CA ALA A 144 -16.16 -7.04 -23.60
C ALA A 144 -17.56 -6.79 -24.15
N THR A 145 -17.63 -6.29 -25.37
CA THR A 145 -18.88 -6.04 -26.10
C THR A 145 -18.80 -6.68 -27.48
N PHE A 146 -19.90 -7.25 -27.95
CA PHE A 146 -20.07 -7.62 -29.36
C PHE A 146 -21.48 -7.27 -29.81
N TRP A 147 -21.65 -7.06 -31.12
CA TRP A 147 -22.95 -6.85 -31.74
C TRP A 147 -23.47 -8.16 -32.32
N ARG A 148 -24.77 -8.38 -32.18
CA ARG A 148 -25.47 -9.55 -32.74
C ARG A 148 -26.76 -9.17 -33.44
N ARG A 149 -27.15 -9.96 -34.43
CA ARG A 149 -28.47 -9.94 -35.08
C ARG A 149 -28.95 -11.37 -35.27
N SER A 150 -30.26 -11.62 -35.18
CA SER A 150 -30.82 -12.97 -35.41
C SER A 150 -31.92 -12.98 -36.46
N SER A 151 -32.04 -14.10 -37.20
CA SER A 151 -33.10 -14.32 -38.19
C SER A 151 -34.46 -14.63 -37.56
N THR A 152 -34.51 -14.90 -36.26
CA THR A 152 -35.72 -15.20 -35.50
C THR A 152 -35.74 -14.40 -34.21
N ALA A 153 -36.94 -14.06 -33.72
CA ALA A 153 -37.15 -13.58 -32.36
C ALA A 153 -37.59 -14.75 -31.49
N GLY A 154 -37.25 -14.73 -30.20
CA GLY A 154 -37.82 -15.69 -29.25
C GLY A 154 -37.00 -15.87 -27.96
N PRO A 155 -37.64 -16.33 -26.87
CA PRO A 155 -36.95 -16.56 -25.59
C PRO A 155 -35.91 -17.69 -25.67
N ASP A 156 -36.03 -18.58 -26.65
CA ASP A 156 -35.26 -19.81 -26.75
C ASP A 156 -33.97 -19.64 -27.54
N GLY A 157 -33.01 -18.94 -26.93
CA GLY A 157 -31.60 -19.11 -27.22
C GLY A 157 -30.70 -18.17 -26.44
N GLY A 158 -29.41 -18.48 -26.45
CA GLY A 158 -28.42 -17.85 -25.60
C GLY A 158 -27.15 -17.52 -26.35
N GLU A 159 -27.08 -16.32 -26.92
CA GLU A 159 -25.79 -15.70 -27.16
C GLU A 159 -25.24 -15.20 -25.82
N SER A 160 -23.96 -15.45 -25.59
CA SER A 160 -23.27 -15.00 -24.39
C SER A 160 -21.87 -14.52 -24.72
N VAL A 161 -21.38 -13.58 -23.91
CA VAL A 161 -19.97 -13.20 -23.87
C VAL A 161 -19.43 -13.49 -22.48
N ARG A 162 -18.21 -14.01 -22.43
CA ARG A 162 -17.48 -14.32 -21.20
C ARG A 162 -16.10 -13.70 -21.26
N LEU A 163 -15.70 -13.07 -20.15
CA LEU A 163 -14.33 -12.68 -19.87
C LEU A 163 -13.70 -13.74 -18.99
N ALA A 164 -12.54 -14.25 -19.39
CA ALA A 164 -11.75 -15.23 -18.62
C ALA A 164 -10.34 -14.69 -18.34
N PHE A 165 -9.93 -14.71 -17.08
CA PHE A 165 -8.65 -14.14 -16.63
C PHE A 165 -7.67 -15.24 -16.22
N TYR A 166 -6.41 -15.11 -16.63
CA TYR A 166 -5.38 -16.10 -16.39
C TYR A 166 -4.11 -15.50 -15.78
N ASP A 167 -3.40 -16.28 -14.97
CA ASP A 167 -2.08 -15.92 -14.45
C ASP A 167 -0.94 -16.10 -15.47
N GLN A 168 0.29 -15.78 -15.08
CA GLN A 168 1.48 -15.93 -15.93
C GLN A 168 1.69 -17.36 -16.45
N ARG A 169 1.22 -18.37 -15.69
CA ARG A 169 1.28 -19.80 -16.06
C ARG A 169 0.07 -20.25 -16.87
N ARG A 170 -0.78 -19.31 -17.31
CA ARG A 170 -2.01 -19.53 -18.08
C ARG A 170 -3.06 -20.35 -17.33
N ARG A 171 -3.03 -20.36 -16.00
CA ARG A 171 -4.09 -20.96 -15.18
C ARG A 171 -5.22 -19.96 -14.99
N LEU A 172 -6.46 -20.42 -15.15
CA LEU A 172 -7.66 -19.60 -14.96
C LEU A 172 -7.75 -19.15 -13.50
N LEU A 173 -7.84 -17.83 -13.29
CA LEU A 173 -8.02 -17.20 -11.99
C LEU A 173 -9.48 -16.89 -11.71
N GLY A 174 -10.24 -16.54 -12.73
CA GLY A 174 -11.65 -16.20 -12.63
C GLY A 174 -12.26 -15.92 -13.99
N SER A 175 -13.58 -15.93 -14.07
CA SER A 175 -14.32 -15.53 -15.26
C SER A 175 -15.71 -15.03 -14.92
N GLN A 176 -16.25 -14.15 -15.76
CA GLN A 176 -17.61 -13.64 -15.68
C GLN A 176 -18.26 -13.72 -17.06
N SER A 177 -19.52 -14.10 -17.12
CA SER A 177 -20.29 -14.11 -18.37
C SER A 177 -21.56 -13.27 -18.25
N ASN A 178 -22.02 -12.78 -19.40
CA ASN A 178 -23.37 -12.29 -19.57
C ASN A 178 -24.05 -13.16 -20.64
N ARG A 179 -25.17 -13.79 -20.27
CA ARG A 179 -26.02 -14.56 -21.18
C ARG A 179 -27.31 -13.78 -21.35
N THR A 180 -27.60 -13.41 -22.59
CA THR A 180 -28.80 -12.67 -22.95
C THR A 180 -29.70 -13.56 -23.80
N GLY A 181 -31.03 -13.33 -23.75
CA GLY A 181 -31.97 -14.01 -24.65
C GLY A 181 -31.75 -13.61 -26.11
N THR A 182 -32.43 -14.22 -27.06
CA THR A 182 -32.31 -13.87 -28.50
C THR A 182 -32.68 -12.41 -28.75
N PRO A 183 -31.96 -11.68 -29.61
CA PRO A 183 -32.33 -10.30 -29.96
C PRO A 183 -33.67 -10.25 -30.70
N GLU A 184 -34.24 -9.05 -30.86
CA GLU A 184 -35.36 -8.86 -31.79
C GLU A 184 -34.98 -9.31 -33.20
N LYS A 185 -35.96 -9.90 -33.91
CA LYS A 185 -35.76 -10.41 -35.27
C LYS A 185 -35.20 -9.30 -36.14
N ASP A 186 -34.14 -9.61 -36.87
CA ASP A 186 -33.50 -8.74 -37.84
C ASP A 186 -32.95 -7.42 -37.29
N THR A 187 -32.79 -7.31 -35.97
CA THR A 187 -32.28 -6.10 -35.30
C THR A 187 -30.89 -6.36 -34.72
N TRP A 188 -30.02 -5.36 -34.83
CA TRP A 188 -28.71 -5.37 -34.20
C TRP A 188 -28.80 -4.93 -32.75
N GLU A 189 -28.27 -5.75 -31.85
CA GLU A 189 -28.18 -5.48 -30.42
C GLU A 189 -26.76 -5.70 -29.91
N ALA A 190 -26.32 -4.86 -28.99
CA ALA A 190 -25.05 -5.04 -28.29
C ALA A 190 -25.23 -5.94 -27.06
N VAL A 191 -24.32 -6.90 -26.89
CA VAL A 191 -24.21 -7.71 -25.67
C VAL A 191 -22.88 -7.38 -25.00
N SER A 192 -22.91 -7.02 -23.73
CA SER A 192 -21.72 -6.63 -22.97
C SER A 192 -21.57 -7.41 -21.67
N VAL A 193 -20.34 -7.69 -21.27
CA VAL A 193 -20.00 -8.20 -19.93
C VAL A 193 -18.93 -7.33 -19.31
N HIS A 194 -19.09 -7.04 -18.03
CA HIS A 194 -18.12 -6.33 -17.19
C HIS A 194 -17.55 -7.29 -16.16
N ALA A 195 -16.23 -7.29 -15.98
CA ALA A 195 -15.59 -8.17 -15.03
C ALA A 195 -14.30 -7.56 -14.47
N ASP A 196 -14.13 -7.62 -13.15
CA ASP A 196 -12.88 -7.24 -12.50
C ASP A 196 -11.86 -8.38 -12.63
N ALA A 197 -10.69 -8.05 -13.18
CA ALA A 197 -9.57 -8.97 -13.27
C ALA A 197 -9.07 -9.33 -11.86
N PRO A 198 -9.03 -10.62 -11.47
CA PRO A 198 -8.48 -11.02 -10.18
C PRO A 198 -7.00 -10.61 -9.99
N ALA A 199 -6.55 -10.51 -8.74
CA ALA A 199 -5.14 -10.32 -8.43
C ALA A 199 -4.27 -11.41 -9.09
N GLY A 200 -3.13 -11.01 -9.67
CA GLY A 200 -2.23 -11.92 -10.39
C GLY A 200 -2.63 -12.21 -11.85
N THR A 201 -3.69 -11.60 -12.36
CA THR A 201 -4.04 -11.64 -13.80
C THR A 201 -2.89 -11.09 -14.65
N VAL A 202 -2.55 -11.84 -15.69
CA VAL A 202 -1.59 -11.45 -16.74
C VAL A 202 -2.23 -11.53 -18.12
N TRP A 203 -3.29 -12.32 -18.26
CA TRP A 203 -4.00 -12.49 -19.53
C TRP A 203 -5.52 -12.44 -19.35
N VAL A 204 -6.21 -11.96 -20.37
CA VAL A 204 -7.67 -12.00 -20.51
C VAL A 204 -8.04 -12.65 -21.84
N GLU A 205 -9.14 -13.37 -21.88
CA GLU A 205 -9.70 -13.97 -23.10
C GLU A 205 -11.18 -13.59 -23.20
N VAL A 206 -11.60 -13.21 -24.41
CA VAL A 206 -13.01 -13.00 -24.74
C VAL A 206 -13.53 -14.26 -25.39
N GLU A 207 -14.57 -14.84 -24.80
CA GLU A 207 -15.30 -15.99 -25.33
C GLU A 207 -16.72 -15.58 -25.70
N ILE A 208 -17.16 -15.89 -26.92
CA ILE A 208 -18.54 -15.67 -27.38
C ILE A 208 -19.13 -17.04 -27.69
N SER A 209 -20.29 -17.36 -27.10
CA SER A 209 -21.02 -18.59 -27.43
C SER A 209 -22.38 -18.27 -28.02
N VAL A 210 -22.76 -18.96 -29.09
CA VAL A 210 -24.10 -18.99 -29.68
C VAL A 210 -24.70 -20.36 -29.35
N THR A 211 -25.86 -20.38 -28.70
CA THR A 211 -26.60 -21.60 -28.33
C THR A 211 -28.09 -21.43 -28.61
N GLY A 212 -28.80 -22.52 -28.94
CA GLY A 212 -30.26 -22.53 -29.03
C GLY A 212 -30.83 -23.06 -30.35
N ALA A 213 -32.15 -22.92 -30.52
CA ALA A 213 -32.93 -23.52 -31.60
C ALA A 213 -32.51 -23.07 -33.01
N ALA A 214 -33.02 -23.79 -34.03
CA ALA A 214 -32.68 -23.59 -35.44
C ALA A 214 -32.83 -22.12 -35.90
N ARG A 215 -31.72 -21.44 -36.17
CA ARG A 215 -31.68 -20.03 -36.58
C ARG A 215 -30.33 -19.62 -37.14
N THR A 216 -30.29 -18.44 -37.77
CA THR A 216 -29.05 -17.76 -38.15
C THR A 216 -28.80 -16.58 -37.20
N VAL A 217 -27.56 -16.44 -36.74
CA VAL A 217 -27.06 -15.33 -35.94
C VAL A 217 -25.87 -14.71 -36.65
N TRP A 218 -25.85 -13.39 -36.77
CA TRP A 218 -24.69 -12.64 -37.22
C TRP A 218 -24.00 -12.00 -36.02
N LEU A 219 -22.68 -12.09 -35.95
CA LEU A 219 -21.83 -11.51 -34.91
C LEU A 219 -20.86 -10.52 -35.56
N ASP A 220 -20.65 -9.38 -34.93
CA ASP A 220 -19.75 -8.34 -35.44
C ASP A 220 -19.23 -7.41 -34.32
N SER A 221 -18.25 -6.57 -34.63
CA SER A 221 -17.75 -5.47 -33.79
C SER A 221 -17.41 -5.91 -32.37
N VAL A 222 -16.66 -7.01 -32.23
CA VAL A 222 -16.14 -7.39 -30.91
C VAL A 222 -15.17 -6.32 -30.44
N SER A 223 -15.30 -5.89 -29.19
CA SER A 223 -14.37 -4.95 -28.58
C SER A 223 -14.06 -5.38 -27.16
N LEU A 224 -12.83 -5.13 -26.74
CA LEU A 224 -12.39 -5.32 -25.37
C LEU A 224 -11.80 -4.02 -24.86
N ARG A 225 -12.40 -3.46 -23.82
CA ARG A 225 -11.89 -2.27 -23.14
C ARG A 225 -11.56 -2.62 -21.71
N HIS A 226 -10.68 -1.87 -21.08
CA HIS A 226 -10.58 -1.82 -19.63
C HIS A 226 -10.78 -0.39 -19.18
N SER A 227 -11.11 -0.22 -17.89
CA SER A 227 -11.12 1.11 -17.29
C SER A 227 -9.76 1.78 -17.50
N PRO A 228 -9.73 3.09 -17.86
CA PRO A 228 -8.48 3.82 -17.93
C PRO A 228 -7.74 3.73 -16.59
N ILE A 229 -6.43 3.81 -16.66
CA ILE A 229 -5.53 3.78 -15.50
C ILE A 229 -5.06 5.20 -15.26
N LEU A 230 -5.35 5.73 -14.08
CA LEU A 230 -4.75 6.96 -13.61
C LEU A 230 -4.00 6.63 -12.33
N GLU A 231 -2.68 6.78 -12.36
CA GLU A 231 -1.83 6.56 -11.21
C GLU A 231 -1.57 7.90 -10.53
N VAL A 232 -1.82 7.94 -9.22
CA VAL A 232 -1.58 9.15 -8.42
C VAL A 232 -0.17 9.11 -7.87
N TRP A 233 0.64 10.11 -8.18
CA TRP A 233 1.97 10.27 -7.61
C TRP A 233 1.91 11.04 -6.30
N GLY A 234 2.94 10.84 -5.48
CA GLY A 234 3.20 11.62 -4.28
C GLY A 234 3.37 13.10 -4.60
N GLY A 235 2.92 13.96 -3.69
CA GLY A 235 2.87 15.42 -3.91
C GLY A 235 1.49 15.94 -4.32
N THR A 236 0.50 15.05 -4.37
CA THR A 236 -0.90 15.43 -4.46
C THR A 236 -1.35 16.01 -3.11
N GLY A 237 -1.81 17.26 -3.12
CA GLY A 237 -2.06 18.03 -1.91
C GLY A 237 -2.88 19.29 -2.14
N VAL A 238 -3.48 19.81 -1.08
CA VAL A 238 -4.09 21.13 -1.04
C VAL A 238 -3.39 21.95 0.02
N HIS A 239 -2.89 23.12 -0.38
CA HIS A 239 -2.15 24.02 0.48
C HIS A 239 -2.93 25.31 0.68
N ARG A 240 -3.20 25.66 1.94
CA ARG A 240 -3.88 26.90 2.31
C ARG A 240 -2.99 28.11 2.06
N GLY A 241 -3.43 29.04 1.23
CA GLY A 241 -2.70 30.29 0.97
C GLY A 241 -3.44 31.51 1.53
N ARG A 242 -2.73 32.66 1.59
CA ARG A 242 -3.32 33.91 2.13
C ARG A 242 -4.52 34.40 1.32
N ARG A 243 -4.43 34.38 -0.02
CA ARG A 243 -5.48 34.87 -0.95
C ARG A 243 -6.26 33.76 -1.63
N ALA A 244 -5.57 32.68 -1.97
CA ALA A 244 -6.13 31.49 -2.58
C ALA A 244 -5.31 30.29 -2.12
N ASP A 245 -5.97 29.16 -2.04
CA ASP A 245 -5.41 27.85 -1.83
C ASP A 245 -4.96 27.26 -3.17
N THR A 246 -4.04 26.31 -3.12
CA THR A 246 -3.58 25.58 -4.31
C THR A 246 -3.85 24.09 -4.12
N LEU A 247 -4.72 23.54 -4.95
CA LEU A 247 -4.98 22.10 -5.07
C LEU A 247 -4.13 21.54 -6.21
N SER A 248 -3.22 20.64 -5.89
CA SER A 248 -2.29 20.00 -6.84
C SER A 248 -2.59 18.52 -6.94
N PHE A 249 -2.69 18.01 -8.18
CA PHE A 249 -2.73 16.59 -8.51
C PHE A 249 -1.46 16.23 -9.28
N GLN A 250 -0.71 15.25 -8.77
CA GLN A 250 0.43 14.64 -9.46
C GLN A 250 -0.04 13.30 -10.02
N LEU A 251 -0.05 13.16 -11.34
CA LEU A 251 -0.71 12.06 -12.04
C LEU A 251 0.23 11.48 -13.09
N THR A 252 0.06 10.20 -13.40
CA THR A 252 0.53 9.63 -14.68
C THR A 252 -0.52 8.67 -15.20
N THR A 253 -0.44 8.36 -16.48
CA THR A 253 -1.26 7.31 -17.05
C THR A 253 -0.42 6.39 -17.93
N PRO A 254 -0.56 5.08 -17.78
CA PRO A 254 -0.13 4.15 -18.82
C PRO A 254 -1.18 3.99 -19.92
N THR A 255 -2.37 4.60 -19.79
CA THR A 255 -3.51 4.41 -20.71
C THR A 255 -3.22 5.04 -22.06
N PRO A 256 -3.17 4.24 -23.12
CA PRO A 256 -2.91 4.79 -24.45
C PRO A 256 -4.10 5.60 -24.95
N GLY A 257 -3.82 6.73 -25.59
CA GLY A 257 -4.80 7.77 -25.85
C GLY A 257 -5.02 8.73 -24.68
N GLY A 258 -4.46 8.43 -23.50
CA GLY A 258 -4.50 9.27 -22.30
C GLY A 258 -5.78 9.14 -21.48
N VAL A 259 -5.91 10.02 -20.48
CA VAL A 259 -7.09 10.16 -19.62
C VAL A 259 -7.60 11.59 -19.69
N TYR A 260 -8.91 11.78 -19.89
CA TYR A 260 -9.52 13.09 -20.17
C TYR A 260 -10.23 13.61 -18.92
N ILE A 261 -9.58 14.39 -18.06
CA ILE A 261 -10.20 14.90 -16.83
C ILE A 261 -11.13 16.08 -17.14
N GLY A 262 -12.45 15.84 -17.11
CA GLY A 262 -13.47 16.87 -17.35
C GLY A 262 -14.02 17.51 -16.08
N THR A 263 -14.11 16.74 -15.00
CA THR A 263 -14.68 17.21 -13.73
C THR A 263 -13.82 16.77 -12.54
N ILE A 264 -13.68 17.67 -11.55
CA ILE A 264 -13.03 17.41 -10.27
C ILE A 264 -14.04 17.70 -9.16
N ASP A 265 -14.47 16.67 -8.42
CA ASP A 265 -15.23 16.84 -7.18
C ASP A 265 -14.22 16.88 -6.02
N ALA A 266 -13.96 18.05 -5.43
CA ALA A 266 -13.04 18.22 -4.31
C ALA A 266 -13.66 19.07 -3.21
N PHE A 267 -13.68 18.54 -1.99
CA PHE A 267 -13.97 19.31 -0.77
C PHE A 267 -15.32 20.05 -0.77
N GLY A 268 -16.36 19.36 -1.25
CA GLY A 268 -17.73 19.89 -1.33
C GLY A 268 -17.93 20.89 -2.47
N GLN A 269 -17.10 20.84 -3.49
CA GLN A 269 -17.19 21.67 -4.69
C GLN A 269 -16.89 20.83 -5.93
N ARG A 270 -17.81 20.86 -6.89
CA ARG A 270 -17.60 20.37 -8.25
C ARG A 270 -16.98 21.46 -9.12
N LEU A 271 -15.89 21.10 -9.78
CA LEU A 271 -15.18 21.92 -10.76
C LEU A 271 -15.31 21.29 -12.13
N ARG A 272 -15.82 22.02 -13.11
CA ARG A 272 -15.89 21.59 -14.51
C ARG A 272 -14.85 22.34 -15.33
N VAL A 273 -14.04 21.64 -16.10
CA VAL A 273 -13.16 22.27 -17.08
C VAL A 273 -14.04 22.96 -18.13
N SER A 274 -13.82 24.27 -18.34
CA SER A 274 -14.67 25.10 -19.22
C SER A 274 -13.86 25.89 -20.24
N GLY A 275 -12.56 25.68 -20.30
CA GLY A 275 -11.68 26.31 -21.26
C GLY A 275 -10.21 26.25 -20.85
N PRO A 276 -9.30 26.78 -21.66
CA PRO A 276 -7.88 26.80 -21.35
C PRO A 276 -7.64 27.59 -20.06
N ARG A 277 -7.07 26.92 -19.06
CA ARG A 277 -6.73 27.49 -17.73
C ARG A 277 -7.95 27.97 -16.93
N ARG A 278 -9.16 27.51 -17.26
CA ARG A 278 -10.41 27.91 -16.61
C ARG A 278 -11.24 26.70 -16.18
N MET A 279 -11.67 26.70 -14.92
CA MET A 279 -12.69 25.78 -14.40
C MET A 279 -13.86 26.58 -13.84
N GLU A 280 -15.08 26.16 -14.17
CA GLU A 280 -16.29 26.68 -13.55
C GLU A 280 -16.57 25.91 -12.24
N SER A 281 -16.98 26.63 -11.20
CA SER A 281 -17.40 26.02 -9.95
C SER A 281 -18.92 25.99 -9.80
N GLU A 282 -19.46 24.89 -9.28
CA GLU A 282 -20.88 24.83 -8.89
C GLU A 282 -21.25 25.82 -7.77
N ARG A 283 -20.28 26.32 -6.99
CA ARG A 283 -20.48 27.38 -5.99
C ARG A 283 -20.51 28.78 -6.61
N GLY A 284 -20.45 28.88 -7.93
CA GLY A 284 -20.31 30.12 -8.68
C GLY A 284 -18.86 30.56 -8.83
N GLY A 285 -18.61 31.31 -9.91
CA GLY A 285 -17.30 31.86 -10.22
C GLY A 285 -16.38 30.93 -11.02
N MET A 286 -15.25 31.51 -11.44
CA MET A 286 -14.24 30.86 -12.27
C MET A 286 -12.96 30.68 -11.48
N LEU A 287 -12.43 29.45 -11.46
CA LEU A 287 -11.11 29.15 -10.93
C LEU A 287 -10.09 29.04 -12.05
N ALA A 288 -8.86 29.39 -11.75
CA ALA A 288 -7.73 29.22 -12.66
C ALA A 288 -7.05 27.88 -12.40
N TYR A 289 -6.59 27.23 -13.47
CA TYR A 289 -5.70 26.08 -13.35
C TYR A 289 -4.45 26.22 -14.23
N SER A 290 -3.37 25.56 -13.82
CA SER A 290 -2.13 25.40 -14.58
C SER A 290 -1.82 23.93 -14.78
N LEU A 291 -1.16 23.62 -15.90
CA LEU A 291 -0.76 22.27 -16.29
C LEU A 291 0.76 22.22 -16.46
N GLN A 292 1.38 21.12 -16.06
CA GLN A 292 2.81 20.83 -16.30
C GLN A 292 2.97 19.37 -16.74
N GLY A 293 4.11 19.06 -17.37
CA GLY A 293 4.44 17.72 -17.83
C GLY A 293 3.54 17.25 -18.97
N SER A 294 2.97 16.04 -18.85
CA SER A 294 2.12 15.40 -19.86
C SER A 294 0.67 15.92 -19.92
N ALA A 295 0.31 16.87 -19.05
CA ALA A 295 -1.04 17.43 -19.04
C ALA A 295 -1.20 18.56 -20.05
N ARG A 296 -2.27 18.51 -20.85
CA ARG A 296 -2.70 19.62 -21.72
C ARG A 296 -4.22 19.78 -21.75
N PHE A 297 -4.69 20.96 -22.12
CA PHE A 297 -6.12 21.16 -22.40
C PHE A 297 -6.46 20.59 -23.79
N ASP A 298 -7.52 19.80 -23.87
CA ASP A 298 -8.08 19.32 -25.13
C ASP A 298 -9.37 20.11 -25.47
N PRO A 299 -9.34 20.97 -26.50
CA PRO A 299 -10.49 21.79 -26.87
C PRO A 299 -11.64 20.97 -27.46
N SER A 300 -11.39 19.78 -27.99
CA SER A 300 -12.44 18.97 -28.64
C SER A 300 -13.40 18.34 -27.64
N THR A 301 -12.90 18.02 -26.44
CA THR A 301 -13.68 17.42 -25.36
C THR A 301 -13.90 18.37 -24.18
N GLU A 302 -13.32 19.57 -24.21
CA GLU A 302 -13.28 20.53 -23.09
C GLU A 302 -12.73 19.89 -21.80
N THR A 303 -11.67 19.09 -21.90
CA THR A 303 -11.07 18.39 -20.76
C THR A 303 -9.57 18.67 -20.61
N ILE A 304 -8.98 18.19 -19.51
CA ILE A 304 -7.53 18.09 -19.34
C ILE A 304 -7.10 16.69 -19.73
N LEU A 305 -6.41 16.56 -20.86
CA LEU A 305 -5.80 15.30 -21.29
C LEU A 305 -4.48 15.08 -20.55
N ILE A 306 -4.38 13.95 -19.87
CA ILE A 306 -3.15 13.39 -19.33
C ILE A 306 -2.60 12.40 -20.36
N GLU A 307 -1.48 12.73 -20.99
CA GLU A 307 -0.86 11.83 -21.97
C GLU A 307 -0.13 10.66 -21.31
N PRO A 308 -0.01 9.52 -22.02
CA PRO A 308 0.69 8.37 -21.49
C PRO A 308 2.20 8.61 -21.32
N GLY A 309 2.77 8.01 -20.28
CA GLY A 309 4.22 7.86 -20.08
C GLY A 309 4.82 8.89 -19.11
N GLU A 310 4.71 10.18 -19.40
CA GLU A 310 5.33 11.23 -18.57
C GLU A 310 4.42 11.69 -17.42
N PRO A 311 4.96 12.17 -16.29
CA PRO A 311 4.17 12.72 -15.20
C PRO A 311 3.44 14.00 -15.63
N ALA A 312 2.26 14.20 -15.07
CA ALA A 312 1.41 15.37 -15.23
C ALA A 312 1.17 16.03 -13.89
N THR A 313 1.16 17.36 -13.89
CA THR A 313 0.66 18.14 -12.76
C THR A 313 -0.55 18.95 -13.19
N ILE A 314 -1.63 18.88 -12.41
CA ILE A 314 -2.76 19.81 -12.47
C ILE A 314 -2.77 20.63 -11.19
N GLU A 315 -2.61 21.95 -11.29
CA GLU A 315 -2.76 22.86 -10.16
C GLU A 315 -4.01 23.71 -10.35
N VAL A 316 -4.89 23.76 -9.35
CA VAL A 316 -6.09 24.58 -9.33
C VAL A 316 -5.97 25.60 -8.21
N ARG A 317 -6.15 26.89 -8.53
CA ARG A 317 -6.13 27.99 -7.56
C ARG A 317 -7.54 28.43 -7.23
N GLY A 318 -7.91 28.34 -5.95
CA GLY A 318 -9.26 28.65 -5.47
C GLY A 318 -9.36 28.68 -3.95
N ARG A 319 -10.56 28.62 -3.40
CA ARG A 319 -10.76 28.39 -1.95
C ARG A 319 -11.36 27.02 -1.76
N PHE A 320 -10.73 26.22 -0.90
CA PHE A 320 -11.13 24.85 -0.65
C PHE A 320 -11.46 24.68 0.83
N THR A 321 -12.40 23.78 1.12
CA THR A 321 -12.79 23.48 2.50
C THR A 321 -12.72 21.97 2.74
N PRO A 322 -11.51 21.39 2.84
CA PRO A 322 -11.33 19.98 3.17
C PRO A 322 -12.18 19.55 4.36
N THR A 323 -12.59 18.28 4.37
CA THR A 323 -13.28 17.70 5.53
C THR A 323 -12.42 17.89 6.79
N PRO A 324 -12.91 18.63 7.81
CA PRO A 324 -12.15 18.84 9.04
C PRO A 324 -11.73 17.52 9.67
N GLY A 325 -10.51 17.48 10.21
CA GLY A 325 -9.95 16.29 10.85
C GLY A 325 -9.45 15.19 9.91
N THR A 326 -9.56 15.38 8.60
CA THR A 326 -9.00 14.43 7.62
C THR A 326 -7.73 15.00 7.04
N GLY A 327 -6.59 14.32 7.22
CA GLY A 327 -5.31 14.80 6.68
C GLY A 327 -5.16 14.47 5.20
N PHE A 328 -5.86 13.41 4.75
CA PHE A 328 -5.90 12.98 3.35
C PHE A 328 -7.34 12.86 2.85
N PRO A 329 -8.10 13.97 2.77
CA PRO A 329 -9.45 14.00 2.24
C PRO A 329 -9.51 13.50 0.80
N ARG A 330 -10.70 13.01 0.44
CA ARG A 330 -10.99 12.45 -0.88
C ARG A 330 -11.32 13.55 -1.88
N ALA A 331 -10.72 13.48 -3.06
CA ALA A 331 -11.14 14.12 -4.29
C ALA A 331 -11.52 13.04 -5.33
N THR A 332 -12.37 13.40 -6.28
CA THR A 332 -12.81 12.51 -7.35
C THR A 332 -12.54 13.18 -8.69
N LEU A 333 -11.81 12.52 -9.57
CA LEU A 333 -11.56 12.96 -10.94
C LEU A 333 -12.44 12.14 -11.89
N ARG A 334 -13.11 12.79 -12.84
CA ARG A 334 -14.01 12.12 -13.80
C ARG A 334 -13.51 12.28 -15.22
N ASP A 335 -13.45 11.15 -15.91
CA ASP A 335 -13.20 11.09 -17.34
C ASP A 335 -14.52 10.90 -18.10
N PRO A 336 -15.05 11.95 -18.75
CA PRO A 336 -16.33 11.86 -19.46
C PRO A 336 -16.21 11.10 -20.79
N VAL A 337 -15.01 10.97 -21.36
CA VAL A 337 -14.76 10.26 -22.62
C VAL A 337 -14.79 8.75 -22.38
N ALA A 338 -14.10 8.29 -21.34
CA ALA A 338 -14.06 6.89 -20.94
C ALA A 338 -15.16 6.51 -19.94
N GLN A 339 -15.99 7.48 -19.50
CA GLN A 339 -16.99 7.34 -18.43
C GLN A 339 -16.39 6.75 -17.14
N ALA A 340 -15.15 7.12 -16.83
CA ALA A 340 -14.40 6.60 -15.69
C ALA A 340 -14.38 7.59 -14.52
N THR A 341 -14.20 7.05 -13.32
CA THR A 341 -14.09 7.84 -12.09
C THR A 341 -12.87 7.37 -11.30
N PHE A 342 -12.02 8.31 -10.91
CA PHE A 342 -10.81 8.06 -10.14
C PHE A 342 -10.92 8.70 -8.77
N VAL A 343 -10.54 7.97 -7.74
CA VAL A 343 -10.49 8.47 -6.36
C VAL A 343 -9.05 8.84 -6.04
N VAL A 344 -8.86 10.07 -5.57
CA VAL A 344 -7.56 10.60 -5.19
C VAL A 344 -7.61 11.10 -3.77
N PHE A 345 -6.63 10.74 -2.95
CA PHE A 345 -6.48 11.26 -1.60
C PHE A 345 -5.44 12.37 -1.59
N VAL A 346 -5.83 13.53 -1.08
CA VAL A 346 -5.10 14.79 -1.22
C VAL A 346 -4.62 15.22 0.16
N ALA A 347 -3.32 15.43 0.36
CA ALA A 347 -2.80 15.92 1.64
C ALA A 347 -3.29 17.35 1.94
N ALA A 348 -4.12 17.54 2.97
CA ALA A 348 -4.69 18.84 3.35
C ALA A 348 -3.78 19.60 4.32
N ARG A 349 -2.86 20.38 3.77
CA ARG A 349 -1.81 21.09 4.52
C ARG A 349 -2.27 22.46 4.99
N ASN A 350 -2.03 22.74 6.27
CA ASN A 350 -2.38 23.97 6.99
C ASN A 350 -3.90 24.23 7.05
N TYR A 351 -4.69 23.15 7.11
CA TYR A 351 -6.13 23.19 7.32
C TYR A 351 -6.46 22.78 8.76
N ASP A 352 -6.11 23.64 9.70
CA ASP A 352 -6.48 23.48 11.10
C ASP A 352 -7.82 24.18 11.35
N ASN A 353 -8.92 23.43 11.22
CA ASN A 353 -10.28 23.98 11.20
C ASN A 353 -11.12 23.56 12.42
N GLY A 354 -10.53 23.05 13.50
CA GLY A 354 -11.30 22.74 14.70
C GLY A 354 -10.54 21.91 15.73
N ASP A 355 -11.10 21.84 16.94
CA ASP A 355 -10.60 21.05 18.05
C ASP A 355 -10.52 19.56 17.65
N ALA A 356 -9.30 19.11 17.38
CA ALA A 356 -8.98 17.73 17.01
C ALA A 356 -9.48 16.71 18.05
N THR A 357 -9.61 17.12 19.31
CA THR A 357 -10.00 16.21 20.40
C THR A 357 -11.47 15.81 20.34
N ALA A 358 -12.36 16.69 19.84
CA ALA A 358 -13.80 16.44 19.79
C ALA A 358 -14.21 15.28 18.87
N GLN A 359 -13.32 14.84 17.97
CA GLN A 359 -13.57 13.73 17.05
C GLN A 359 -12.94 12.42 17.51
N LEU A 360 -12.07 12.44 18.52
CA LEU A 360 -11.44 11.23 19.04
C LEU A 360 -12.50 10.32 19.68
N PRO A 361 -12.27 9.00 19.73
CA PRO A 361 -13.14 8.08 20.45
C PRO A 361 -13.24 8.49 21.93
N ASP A 362 -14.26 7.99 22.61
CA ASP A 362 -14.40 8.22 24.04
C ASP A 362 -13.13 7.75 24.78
N ARG A 363 -12.54 8.63 25.59
CA ARG A 363 -11.32 8.35 26.35
C ARG A 363 -11.49 7.13 27.25
N HIS A 364 -12.66 6.94 27.85
CA HIS A 364 -12.97 5.77 28.68
C HIS A 364 -13.01 4.48 27.85
N GLU A 365 -13.47 4.54 26.59
CA GLU A 365 -13.45 3.37 25.70
C GLU A 365 -12.00 2.96 25.35
N VAL A 366 -11.16 3.94 25.02
CA VAL A 366 -9.72 3.72 24.75
C VAL A 366 -9.04 3.19 26.01
N GLN A 367 -9.25 3.82 27.16
CA GLN A 367 -8.69 3.40 28.43
C GLN A 367 -9.10 1.97 28.78
N ALA A 368 -10.38 1.62 28.67
CA ALA A 368 -10.86 0.27 28.95
C ALA A 368 -10.23 -0.78 28.02
N ALA A 369 -10.01 -0.44 26.74
CA ALA A 369 -9.31 -1.33 25.82
C ALA A 369 -7.82 -1.50 26.17
N VAL A 370 -7.16 -0.40 26.54
CA VAL A 370 -5.77 -0.38 27.00
C VAL A 370 -5.62 -1.21 28.29
N GLU A 371 -6.56 -1.14 29.21
CA GLU A 371 -6.60 -1.96 30.43
C GLU A 371 -6.80 -3.45 30.13
N ARG A 372 -7.73 -3.80 29.22
CA ARG A 372 -7.94 -5.19 28.81
C ARG A 372 -6.70 -5.81 28.19
N VAL A 373 -6.03 -5.11 27.27
CA VAL A 373 -4.80 -5.63 26.65
C VAL A 373 -3.63 -5.64 27.65
N ALA A 374 -3.54 -4.67 28.56
CA ALA A 374 -2.55 -4.70 29.65
C ALA A 374 -2.74 -5.94 30.55
N ALA A 375 -3.98 -6.22 30.97
CA ALA A 375 -4.31 -7.39 31.78
C ALA A 375 -3.94 -8.69 31.06
N TYR A 376 -4.29 -8.80 29.77
CA TYR A 376 -3.88 -9.91 28.92
C TYR A 376 -2.36 -10.09 28.89
N LEU A 377 -1.62 -9.00 28.68
CA LEU A 377 -0.15 -9.01 28.58
C LEU A 377 0.53 -9.27 29.94
N ARG A 378 -0.07 -8.88 31.07
CA ARG A 378 0.43 -9.26 32.41
C ARG A 378 0.40 -10.78 32.60
N GLY A 379 -0.62 -11.46 32.06
CA GLY A 379 -0.68 -12.92 32.02
C GLY A 379 0.43 -13.59 31.20
N ARG A 380 1.20 -12.81 30.42
CA ARG A 380 2.35 -13.29 29.62
C ARG A 380 3.70 -13.04 30.27
N MET A 381 3.74 -12.45 31.45
CA MET A 381 5.01 -12.20 32.13
C MET A 381 5.71 -13.50 32.50
N THR A 382 7.03 -13.49 32.37
CA THR A 382 7.86 -14.63 32.72
C THR A 382 8.52 -14.43 34.08
N LYS A 383 9.16 -15.49 34.58
CA LYS A 383 9.93 -15.44 35.84
C LYS A 383 11.17 -14.54 35.74
N SER A 384 11.74 -14.35 34.55
CA SER A 384 12.90 -13.46 34.33
C SER A 384 12.55 -11.96 34.40
N GLY A 385 11.25 -11.65 34.37
CA GLY A 385 10.72 -10.30 34.26
C GLY A 385 10.47 -9.80 32.85
N GLY A 386 10.65 -10.65 31.84
CA GLY A 386 10.25 -10.37 30.46
C GLY A 386 8.78 -10.74 30.19
N TRP A 387 8.45 -10.86 28.91
CA TRP A 387 7.14 -11.30 28.43
C TRP A 387 7.29 -12.38 27.38
N ALA A 388 6.57 -13.49 27.55
CA ALA A 388 6.53 -14.58 26.59
C ALA A 388 5.56 -14.21 25.46
N VAL A 389 6.09 -13.92 24.27
CA VAL A 389 5.32 -13.49 23.11
C VAL A 389 5.42 -14.49 21.97
N ALA A 390 4.33 -14.64 21.21
CA ALA A 390 4.31 -15.31 19.91
C ALA A 390 4.52 -14.30 18.78
N HIS A 391 5.02 -14.80 17.65
CA HIS A 391 5.26 -14.02 16.43
C HIS A 391 4.57 -14.65 15.23
N PRO A 392 4.13 -13.87 14.23
CA PRO A 392 3.29 -14.42 13.15
C PRO A 392 4.06 -15.36 12.22
N TYR A 393 5.38 -15.20 12.12
CA TYR A 393 6.23 -15.93 11.19
C TYR A 393 7.05 -17.06 11.84
N TRP A 394 6.87 -17.30 13.13
CA TRP A 394 7.67 -18.27 13.88
C TRP A 394 6.77 -19.34 14.48
N PRO A 395 7.32 -20.53 14.81
CA PRO A 395 6.53 -21.53 15.53
C PRO A 395 5.87 -20.86 16.72
N GLY A 396 4.58 -21.13 16.98
CA GLY A 396 3.77 -20.51 18.03
C GLY A 396 4.27 -20.72 19.48
N GLN A 397 5.55 -21.07 19.65
CA GLN A 397 6.28 -21.07 20.90
C GLN A 397 6.42 -19.65 21.41
N LEU A 398 6.02 -19.45 22.67
CA LEU A 398 6.19 -18.18 23.35
C LEU A 398 7.63 -18.06 23.83
N ARG A 399 8.32 -16.96 23.48
CA ARG A 399 9.64 -16.61 24.03
C ARG A 399 9.73 -15.13 24.34
N GLU A 400 10.75 -14.76 25.10
CA GLU A 400 11.04 -13.37 25.43
C GLU A 400 11.73 -12.66 24.27
N ASP A 401 10.98 -11.84 23.53
CA ASP A 401 11.47 -11.05 22.38
C ASP A 401 11.82 -9.62 22.84
N PRO A 402 13.11 -9.20 22.79
CA PRO A 402 13.49 -7.85 23.17
C PRO A 402 12.73 -6.76 22.43
N GLN A 403 12.36 -6.99 21.16
CA GLN A 403 11.63 -5.99 20.38
C GLN A 403 10.19 -5.84 20.87
N ALA A 404 9.48 -6.96 21.12
CA ALA A 404 8.15 -6.90 21.69
C ALA A 404 8.17 -6.32 23.11
N ILE A 405 9.16 -6.67 23.92
CA ILE A 405 9.36 -6.14 25.27
C ILE A 405 9.61 -4.63 25.23
N ALA A 406 10.39 -4.13 24.28
CA ALA A 406 10.55 -2.70 24.08
C ALA A 406 9.20 -1.99 23.84
N PHE A 407 8.35 -2.53 22.96
CA PHE A 407 7.01 -1.96 22.74
C PHE A 407 6.13 -2.02 23.99
N LEU A 408 6.18 -3.12 24.75
CA LEU A 408 5.46 -3.22 26.03
C LEU A 408 5.93 -2.17 27.04
N VAL A 409 7.24 -2.01 27.18
CA VAL A 409 7.84 -1.01 28.07
C VAL A 409 7.33 0.38 27.72
N GLN A 410 7.38 0.75 26.44
CA GLN A 410 6.92 2.05 26.00
C GLN A 410 5.41 2.25 26.22
N GLY A 411 4.59 1.21 26.01
CA GLY A 411 3.17 1.25 26.39
C GLY A 411 2.96 1.51 27.89
N TYR A 412 3.71 0.83 28.75
CA TYR A 412 3.65 1.06 30.20
C TYR A 412 4.20 2.44 30.62
N LEU A 413 5.25 2.94 29.98
CA LEU A 413 5.76 4.31 30.21
C LEU A 413 4.68 5.35 29.90
N LYS A 414 4.01 5.22 28.76
CA LYS A 414 2.94 6.13 28.31
C LYS A 414 1.72 6.05 29.22
N ARG A 415 1.33 4.85 29.63
CA ARG A 415 0.26 4.68 30.63
C ARG A 415 0.60 5.30 31.97
N ALA A 416 1.79 5.05 32.50
CA ALA A 416 2.20 5.60 33.78
C ALA A 416 2.13 7.14 33.79
N ARG A 417 2.45 7.78 32.66
CA ARG A 417 2.27 9.23 32.47
C ARG A 417 0.81 9.66 32.29
N ALA A 418 -0.02 8.83 31.67
CA ALA A 418 -1.42 9.14 31.37
C ALA A 418 -2.37 8.93 32.56
N THR A 419 -2.02 8.04 33.50
CA THR A 419 -2.89 7.61 34.61
C THR A 419 -2.30 7.86 35.99
N ASP A 420 -1.03 8.24 36.09
CA ASP A 420 -0.26 8.30 37.34
C ASP A 420 -0.29 6.99 38.17
N ASP A 421 -0.56 5.84 37.53
CA ASP A 421 -0.62 4.54 38.21
C ASP A 421 0.81 4.01 38.50
N PRO A 422 1.23 3.89 39.77
CA PRO A 422 2.55 3.38 40.12
C PRO A 422 2.76 1.93 39.68
N ALA A 423 1.71 1.14 39.47
CA ALA A 423 1.82 -0.22 38.95
C ALA A 423 2.32 -0.22 37.50
N ASP A 424 1.85 0.70 36.67
CA ASP A 424 2.30 0.82 35.28
C ASP A 424 3.76 1.30 35.23
N ALA A 425 4.16 2.22 36.10
CA ALA A 425 5.57 2.62 36.25
C ALA A 425 6.47 1.45 36.67
N ALA A 426 6.02 0.62 37.63
CA ALA A 426 6.75 -0.56 38.08
C ALA A 426 6.91 -1.60 36.95
N MET A 427 5.87 -1.80 36.14
CA MET A 427 5.90 -2.68 34.98
C MET A 427 6.88 -2.18 33.90
N ALA A 428 6.89 -0.87 33.61
CA ALA A 428 7.86 -0.27 32.71
C ALA A 428 9.30 -0.48 33.19
N ARG A 429 9.59 -0.17 34.48
CA ARG A 429 10.92 -0.39 35.08
C ARG A 429 11.37 -1.85 34.99
N ARG A 430 10.46 -2.80 35.26
CA ARG A 430 10.78 -4.23 35.17
C ARG A 430 11.22 -4.63 33.77
N GLY A 431 10.54 -4.14 32.74
CA GLY A 431 10.92 -4.39 31.35
C GLY A 431 12.20 -3.68 30.93
N LEU A 432 12.43 -2.45 31.39
CA LEU A 432 13.69 -1.72 31.18
C LEU A 432 14.87 -2.46 31.82
N ASP A 433 14.73 -2.90 33.07
CA ASP A 433 15.75 -3.68 33.76
C ASP A 433 15.99 -5.03 33.06
N TRP A 434 14.94 -5.63 32.48
CA TRP A 434 15.09 -6.82 31.63
C TRP A 434 15.93 -6.51 30.39
N LEU A 435 15.64 -5.42 29.67
CA LEU A 435 16.41 -5.00 28.49
C LEU A 435 17.88 -4.75 28.84
N VAL A 436 18.16 -4.07 29.96
CA VAL A 436 19.55 -3.86 30.42
C VAL A 436 20.27 -5.18 30.68
N ARG A 437 19.62 -6.16 31.33
CA ARG A 437 20.23 -7.47 31.63
C ARG A 437 20.44 -8.35 30.41
N HIS A 438 19.60 -8.22 29.38
CA HIS A 438 19.63 -9.05 28.17
C HIS A 438 20.34 -8.37 26.99
N GLN A 439 20.82 -7.14 27.18
CA GLN A 439 21.71 -6.51 26.21
C GLN A 439 23.01 -7.31 26.11
N ARG A 440 23.44 -7.58 24.89
CA ARG A 440 24.72 -8.24 24.64
C ARG A 440 25.89 -7.32 25.04
N LYS A 441 27.06 -7.91 25.27
CA LYS A 441 28.28 -7.15 25.61
C LYS A 441 28.67 -6.13 24.54
N ASP A 442 28.38 -6.43 23.27
CA ASP A 442 28.62 -5.55 22.13
C ASP A 442 27.57 -4.42 22.01
N GLY A 443 26.56 -4.39 22.87
CA GLY A 443 25.47 -3.41 22.87
C GLY A 443 24.25 -3.80 22.03
N GLY A 444 24.34 -4.86 21.23
CA GLY A 444 23.27 -5.31 20.34
C GLY A 444 22.16 -6.09 21.06
N PHE A 445 21.01 -6.17 20.40
CA PHE A 445 19.89 -7.03 20.79
C PHE A 445 19.50 -7.94 19.64
N GLY A 446 19.30 -9.22 19.94
CA GLY A 446 18.95 -10.26 18.97
C GLY A 446 17.61 -10.91 19.24
N LEU A 447 17.10 -11.64 18.26
CA LEU A 447 15.87 -12.41 18.42
C LEU A 447 16.12 -13.71 19.19
N PRO A 448 15.17 -14.18 20.02
CA PRO A 448 15.31 -15.39 20.83
C PRO A 448 15.05 -16.69 20.04
N TRP A 449 15.14 -16.70 18.72
CA TRP A 449 14.97 -17.87 17.86
C TRP A 449 15.84 -17.74 16.62
N ALA A 450 16.17 -18.87 16.01
CA ALA A 450 16.72 -18.87 14.66
C ALA A 450 15.67 -18.35 13.66
N PHE A 451 16.08 -17.49 12.73
CA PHE A 451 15.15 -16.84 11.82
C PHE A 451 15.69 -16.75 10.39
N GLY A 452 14.86 -17.09 9.40
CA GLY A 452 15.16 -16.84 8.00
C GLY A 452 14.19 -17.49 7.00
N SER A 453 14.66 -17.82 5.80
CA SER A 453 13.78 -18.09 4.65
C SER A 453 12.92 -19.34 4.82
N ARG A 454 13.37 -20.31 5.63
CA ARG A 454 12.58 -21.50 6.00
C ARG A 454 11.36 -21.17 6.85
N GLN A 455 11.39 -20.03 7.55
CA GLN A 455 10.30 -19.50 8.35
C GLN A 455 9.55 -18.37 7.61
N GLY A 456 9.77 -18.23 6.29
CA GLY A 456 9.17 -17.18 5.48
C GLY A 456 9.72 -15.77 5.74
N HIS A 457 10.73 -15.63 6.61
CA HIS A 457 11.42 -14.36 6.82
C HIS A 457 12.47 -14.22 5.72
N PHE A 458 12.38 -13.20 4.85
CA PHE A 458 13.30 -12.95 3.72
C PHE A 458 13.59 -14.16 2.78
N SER A 459 13.05 -14.11 1.57
CA SER A 459 13.31 -15.08 0.49
C SER A 459 14.77 -15.14 0.02
N GLU A 460 15.56 -14.10 0.27
CA GLU A 460 16.90 -13.97 -0.31
C GLU A 460 17.90 -14.82 0.49
N ARG A 461 18.34 -15.94 -0.10
CA ARG A 461 19.20 -16.96 0.52
C ARG A 461 20.50 -16.42 1.08
N ALA A 462 21.04 -15.34 0.51
CA ALA A 462 22.36 -14.85 0.91
C ALA A 462 22.30 -13.81 2.05
N HIS A 463 21.11 -13.52 2.58
CA HIS A 463 20.94 -12.77 3.83
C HIS A 463 21.48 -13.50 5.09
N TYR A 464 21.88 -14.78 4.99
CA TYR A 464 22.21 -15.64 6.13
C TYR A 464 23.66 -16.12 6.14
N HIS A 465 24.30 -16.06 7.32
CA HIS A 465 25.65 -16.56 7.57
C HIS A 465 25.87 -17.99 7.04
N GLY A 466 26.96 -18.20 6.29
CA GLY A 466 27.56 -19.53 6.09
C GLY A 466 26.79 -20.53 5.20
N ARG A 467 26.00 -20.07 4.22
CA ARG A 467 25.18 -20.87 3.27
C ARG A 467 23.88 -21.46 3.83
N GLY A 468 23.49 -21.05 5.03
CA GLY A 468 22.22 -21.41 5.66
C GLY A 468 21.02 -20.66 5.09
N TYR A 469 19.89 -20.83 5.76
CA TYR A 469 18.65 -20.11 5.48
C TYR A 469 18.15 -19.36 6.72
N THR A 470 18.97 -19.25 7.77
CA THR A 470 18.57 -18.73 9.07
C THR A 470 19.73 -18.11 9.81
N HIS A 471 19.52 -16.95 10.41
CA HIS A 471 20.35 -16.39 11.47
C HIS A 471 20.23 -17.24 12.75
N ALA A 472 21.27 -17.20 13.58
CA ALA A 472 21.27 -17.93 14.84
C ALA A 472 20.38 -17.24 15.88
N GLU A 473 19.88 -18.03 16.84
CA GLU A 473 19.25 -17.47 18.05
C GLU A 473 20.22 -16.53 18.77
N GLY A 474 19.74 -15.34 19.16
CA GLY A 474 20.52 -14.31 19.83
C GLY A 474 21.42 -13.47 18.92
N GLU A 475 21.39 -13.70 17.60
CA GLU A 475 22.12 -12.87 16.64
C GLU A 475 21.54 -11.45 16.63
N PRO A 476 22.38 -10.41 16.85
CA PRO A 476 21.89 -9.05 16.98
C PRO A 476 21.37 -8.49 15.65
N LEU A 477 20.29 -7.72 15.73
CA LEU A 477 19.64 -7.08 14.60
C LEU A 477 19.53 -5.59 14.83
N ALA A 478 19.73 -4.79 13.79
CA ALA A 478 19.61 -3.35 13.89
C ALA A 478 18.19 -2.95 14.34
N VAL A 479 17.13 -3.52 13.73
CA VAL A 479 15.74 -3.17 14.09
C VAL A 479 15.40 -3.46 15.55
N VAL A 480 15.85 -4.61 16.08
CA VAL A 480 15.60 -5.02 17.47
C VAL A 480 16.40 -4.12 18.42
N THR A 481 17.65 -3.83 18.04
CA THR A 481 18.55 -2.96 18.80
C THR A 481 18.02 -1.54 18.89
N ILE A 482 17.55 -0.96 17.78
CA ILE A 482 16.98 0.39 17.75
C ILE A 482 15.71 0.43 18.61
N ALA A 483 14.80 -0.53 18.48
CA ALA A 483 13.58 -0.56 19.30
C ALA A 483 13.88 -0.61 20.82
N ALA A 484 14.79 -1.51 21.23
CA ALA A 484 15.22 -1.61 22.62
C ALA A 484 15.93 -0.32 23.11
N ALA A 485 16.78 0.27 22.28
CA ALA A 485 17.49 1.51 22.61
C ALA A 485 16.54 2.71 22.75
N SER A 486 15.53 2.82 21.89
CA SER A 486 14.47 3.83 21.99
C SER A 486 13.71 3.70 23.31
N ALA A 487 13.28 2.48 23.68
CA ALA A 487 12.59 2.23 24.94
C ALA A 487 13.46 2.57 26.17
N LEU A 488 14.75 2.21 26.14
CA LEU A 488 15.72 2.55 27.19
C LEU A 488 15.92 4.06 27.33
N LEU A 489 16.04 4.78 26.21
CA LEU A 489 16.18 6.23 26.21
C LEU A 489 14.91 6.92 26.75
N GLU A 490 13.73 6.44 26.36
CA GLU A 490 12.46 6.94 26.91
C GLU A 490 12.34 6.65 28.42
N GLY A 491 12.75 5.45 28.85
CA GLY A 491 12.82 5.08 30.26
C GLY A 491 13.76 5.98 31.06
N PHE A 492 14.91 6.37 30.50
CA PHE A 492 15.80 7.36 31.12
C PHE A 492 15.11 8.72 31.30
N LYS A 493 14.43 9.22 30.26
CA LYS A 493 13.70 10.50 30.32
C LYS A 493 12.62 10.51 31.40
N VAL A 494 11.91 9.39 31.56
CA VAL A 494 10.81 9.28 32.54
C VAL A 494 11.33 9.06 33.97
N PHE A 495 12.40 8.28 34.14
CA PHE A 495 12.81 7.81 35.46
C PHE A 495 14.14 8.38 35.98
N GLY A 496 14.93 9.06 35.15
CA GLY A 496 16.25 9.60 35.49
C GLY A 496 17.32 8.54 35.78
N ASP A 497 17.06 7.26 35.52
CA ASP A 497 18.00 6.17 35.82
C ASP A 497 19.09 6.06 34.75
N SER A 498 20.29 6.50 35.09
CA SER A 498 21.44 6.56 34.17
C SER A 498 21.85 5.19 33.61
N ARG A 499 21.44 4.07 34.23
CA ARG A 499 21.69 2.72 33.67
C ARG A 499 20.98 2.53 32.34
N TYR A 500 19.80 3.13 32.16
CA TYR A 500 19.04 3.04 30.92
C TYR A 500 19.70 3.85 29.80
N LEU A 501 20.15 5.08 30.08
CA LEU A 501 20.93 5.88 29.12
C LEU A 501 22.23 5.17 28.73
N ALA A 502 22.96 4.61 29.71
CA ALA A 502 24.20 3.88 29.45
C ALA A 502 23.96 2.67 28.52
N ALA A 503 22.83 1.96 28.68
CA ALA A 503 22.46 0.87 27.78
C ALA A 503 22.07 1.36 26.38
N ALA A 504 21.32 2.46 26.26
CA ALA A 504 21.01 3.08 24.99
C ALA A 504 22.27 3.56 24.24
N LEU A 505 23.26 4.11 24.96
CA LEU A 505 24.54 4.52 24.40
C LEU A 505 25.36 3.34 23.86
N ARG A 506 25.39 2.20 24.58
CA ARG A 506 26.02 0.97 24.06
C ARG A 506 25.32 0.44 22.80
N ALA A 507 23.99 0.53 22.73
CA ALA A 507 23.26 0.18 21.52
C ALA A 507 23.59 1.11 20.35
N LYS A 508 23.75 2.42 20.60
CA LYS A 508 24.27 3.36 19.61
C LYS A 508 25.69 2.99 19.16
N ASP A 509 26.59 2.59 20.08
CA ASP A 509 27.94 2.15 19.72
C ASP A 509 27.90 0.89 18.83
N TYR A 510 27.04 -0.09 19.13
CA TYR A 510 26.80 -1.24 18.25
C TYR A 510 26.37 -0.79 16.85
N LEU A 511 25.37 0.09 16.77
CA LEU A 511 24.77 0.53 15.52
C LEU A 511 25.70 1.39 14.67
N LEU A 512 26.58 2.19 15.27
CA LEU A 512 27.42 3.15 14.53
C LEU A 512 28.88 2.73 14.40
N ALA A 513 29.43 2.05 15.40
CA ALA A 513 30.85 1.71 15.49
C ALA A 513 31.10 0.19 15.61
N GLY A 514 30.04 -0.62 15.71
CA GLY A 514 30.16 -2.08 15.74
C GLY A 514 30.68 -2.64 14.42
N PRO A 515 31.14 -3.91 14.41
CA PRO A 515 31.68 -4.56 13.20
C PRO A 515 30.68 -4.64 12.04
N ASN A 516 29.39 -4.67 12.35
CA ASN A 516 28.28 -4.61 11.39
C ASN A 516 27.49 -3.29 11.51
N GLY A 517 28.11 -2.24 12.07
CA GLY A 517 27.48 -0.95 12.27
C GLY A 517 27.38 -0.14 10.98
N PHE A 518 27.09 1.15 11.13
CA PHE A 518 26.95 2.14 10.07
C PHE A 518 28.03 2.01 9.00
N GLN A 519 27.60 2.09 7.73
CA GLN A 519 28.46 2.03 6.56
C GLN A 519 28.34 3.32 5.74
N TRP A 520 29.49 3.87 5.36
CA TRP A 520 29.55 4.90 4.32
C TRP A 520 29.28 4.26 2.95
N LEU A 521 28.45 4.90 2.15
CA LEU A 521 28.01 4.36 0.85
C LEU A 521 28.75 4.97 -0.34
N ASP A 522 29.45 6.09 -0.13
CA ASP A 522 30.27 6.77 -1.13
C ASP A 522 31.61 7.24 -0.55
N ALA A 523 32.54 7.60 -1.42
CA ALA A 523 33.90 7.98 -1.03
C ALA A 523 33.93 9.35 -0.33
N GLU A 524 33.00 10.22 -0.71
CA GLU A 524 32.79 11.57 -0.20
C GLU A 524 32.15 11.57 1.20
N LYS A 525 31.68 10.41 1.69
CA LYS A 525 31.00 10.25 2.98
C LYS A 525 29.78 11.16 3.11
N THR A 526 29.01 11.27 2.03
CA THR A 526 27.75 12.03 2.00
C THR A 526 26.54 11.15 2.24
N ARG A 527 26.67 9.84 2.01
CA ARG A 527 25.59 8.86 2.22
C ARG A 527 26.02 7.76 3.17
N GLY A 528 25.06 7.34 3.98
CA GLY A 528 25.26 6.29 4.96
C GLY A 528 24.04 5.40 5.13
N SER A 529 24.24 4.21 5.66
CA SER A 529 23.16 3.30 6.03
C SER A 529 23.59 2.35 7.15
N ILE A 530 22.63 1.88 7.94
CA ILE A 530 22.85 0.85 8.95
C ILE A 530 22.45 -0.50 8.37
N PRO A 531 23.36 -1.49 8.31
CA PRO A 531 23.03 -2.85 7.88
C PRO A 531 21.89 -3.44 8.73
N TYR A 532 20.99 -4.18 8.09
CA TYR A 532 19.88 -4.82 8.80
C TYR A 532 20.37 -5.83 9.86
N CYS A 533 21.35 -6.65 9.50
CA CYS A 533 21.91 -7.72 10.34
C CYS A 533 23.43 -7.80 10.26
N ASN A 534 23.98 -8.01 9.05
CA ASN A 534 25.41 -8.21 8.81
C ASN A 534 25.84 -7.65 7.44
N LEU A 535 27.13 -7.77 7.14
CA LEU A 535 27.73 -7.35 5.87
C LEU A 535 27.94 -8.51 4.88
N GLU A 536 27.20 -9.60 5.00
CA GLU A 536 27.32 -10.69 4.03
C GLU A 536 26.64 -10.38 2.69
N PRO A 537 27.12 -10.99 1.58
CA PRO A 537 26.52 -10.88 0.26
C PRO A 537 25.02 -11.26 0.25
N VAL A 538 24.07 -10.38 -0.13
CA VAL A 538 22.61 -10.64 -0.11
C VAL A 538 22.10 -11.31 -1.39
N LEU A 539 22.79 -11.13 -2.51
CA LEU A 539 22.45 -11.71 -3.82
C LEU A 539 23.64 -12.48 -4.43
N PRO A 540 23.42 -13.35 -5.44
CA PRO A 540 24.50 -13.87 -6.29
C PRO A 540 25.35 -12.74 -6.88
N ARG A 541 26.68 -12.94 -6.98
CA ARG A 541 27.61 -11.90 -7.45
C ARG A 541 27.31 -11.38 -8.86
N ASP A 542 26.70 -12.21 -9.70
CA ASP A 542 26.33 -11.94 -11.08
C ASP A 542 24.93 -11.32 -11.25
N ASP A 543 24.17 -11.17 -10.16
CA ASP A 543 22.83 -10.56 -10.20
C ASP A 543 22.94 -9.12 -10.77
N PRO A 544 22.14 -8.77 -11.80
CA PRO A 544 22.17 -7.44 -12.41
C PRO A 544 22.00 -6.30 -11.41
N ARG A 545 21.22 -6.51 -10.34
CA ARG A 545 20.99 -5.50 -9.30
C ARG A 545 22.27 -5.16 -8.54
N VAL A 546 23.15 -6.13 -8.30
CA VAL A 546 24.45 -5.91 -7.64
C VAL A 546 25.31 -4.97 -8.50
N ARG A 547 25.29 -5.15 -9.82
CA ARG A 547 26.08 -4.30 -10.74
C ARG A 547 25.58 -2.86 -10.79
N THR A 548 24.27 -2.65 -10.67
CA THR A 548 23.63 -1.32 -10.69
C THR A 548 23.56 -0.65 -9.32
N HIS A 549 23.96 -1.32 -8.24
CA HIS A 549 23.95 -0.76 -6.89
C HIS A 549 25.09 0.26 -6.74
N ASP A 550 24.70 1.54 -6.71
CA ASP A 550 25.54 2.74 -6.73
C ASP A 550 26.13 3.06 -5.36
N VAL A 551 26.87 2.10 -4.80
CA VAL A 551 27.61 2.25 -3.53
C VAL A 551 29.05 1.75 -3.65
N LEU A 552 29.85 2.03 -2.63
CA LEU A 552 31.24 1.56 -2.53
C LEU A 552 31.34 0.04 -2.75
N PRO A 553 32.38 -0.44 -3.46
CA PRO A 553 32.54 -1.86 -3.75
C PRO A 553 32.47 -2.77 -2.52
N ALA A 554 32.97 -2.30 -1.37
CA ALA A 554 32.98 -3.05 -0.11
C ALA A 554 31.58 -3.38 0.44
N VAL A 555 30.56 -2.59 0.10
CA VAL A 555 29.19 -2.73 0.63
C VAL A 555 28.14 -3.02 -0.44
N ARG A 556 28.54 -3.12 -1.72
CA ARG A 556 27.67 -3.26 -2.90
C ARG A 556 26.75 -4.47 -2.92
N ASN A 557 27.02 -5.50 -2.15
CA ASN A 557 26.15 -6.66 -2.07
C ASN A 557 25.73 -6.94 -0.62
N THR A 558 25.67 -5.95 0.26
CA THR A 558 25.41 -6.19 1.68
C THR A 558 23.99 -5.81 2.08
N SER A 559 23.61 -6.08 3.33
CA SER A 559 22.29 -5.72 3.88
C SER A 559 22.16 -4.24 4.28
N VAL A 560 23.02 -3.36 3.74
CA VAL A 560 22.83 -1.90 3.77
C VAL A 560 21.61 -1.50 2.95
N GLU A 561 21.17 -0.25 3.11
CA GLU A 561 20.03 0.35 2.41
C GLU A 561 18.75 -0.47 2.54
N VAL A 562 18.47 -0.91 3.77
CA VAL A 562 17.15 -1.40 4.19
C VAL A 562 16.43 -0.24 4.86
N TYR A 563 15.60 0.46 4.09
CA TYR A 563 15.29 1.85 4.38
C TYR A 563 14.42 2.07 5.62
N ASN A 564 13.64 1.08 6.04
CA ASN A 564 12.92 1.17 7.31
C ASN A 564 13.84 1.09 8.54
N ILE A 565 15.03 0.48 8.40
CA ILE A 565 16.07 0.50 9.46
C ILE A 565 16.68 1.89 9.55
N ASP A 566 17.03 2.45 8.40
CA ASP A 566 17.57 3.79 8.29
C ASP A 566 16.58 4.84 8.84
N GLY A 567 15.28 4.71 8.53
CA GLY A 567 14.23 5.56 9.12
C GLY A 567 14.12 5.43 10.63
N ALA A 568 14.06 4.20 11.15
CA ALA A 568 14.02 3.95 12.59
C ALA A 568 15.28 4.47 13.31
N ALA A 569 16.44 4.34 12.66
CA ALA A 569 17.71 4.84 13.16
C ALA A 569 17.71 6.38 13.22
N LEU A 570 17.18 7.08 12.21
CA LEU A 570 17.06 8.54 12.24
C LEU A 570 16.23 9.01 13.44
N SER A 571 15.07 8.40 13.71
CA SER A 571 14.25 8.76 14.87
C SER A 571 15.02 8.52 16.19
N PHE A 572 15.72 7.39 16.32
CA PHE A 572 16.54 7.11 17.52
C PHE A 572 17.74 8.06 17.68
N LEU A 573 18.48 8.35 16.60
CA LEU A 573 19.63 9.26 16.65
C LEU A 573 19.19 10.69 16.94
N THR A 574 18.06 11.13 16.39
CA THR A 574 17.40 12.40 16.75
C THR A 574 17.10 12.46 18.24
N ALA A 575 16.42 11.44 18.75
CA ALA A 575 16.07 11.32 20.15
C ALA A 575 17.27 11.43 21.08
N LEU A 576 18.35 10.74 20.72
CA LEU A 576 19.58 10.64 21.49
C LEU A 576 20.40 11.93 21.41
N TYR A 577 20.43 12.58 20.25
CA TYR A 577 21.06 13.89 20.08
C TYR A 577 20.39 14.95 20.96
N VAL A 578 19.06 15.02 20.97
CA VAL A 578 18.31 15.94 21.84
C VAL A 578 18.66 15.72 23.32
N GLU A 579 18.87 14.46 23.73
CA GLU A 579 19.20 14.14 25.11
C GLU A 579 20.67 14.40 25.48
N THR A 580 21.60 14.14 24.56
CA THR A 580 23.04 14.09 24.87
C THR A 580 23.84 15.28 24.35
N GLY A 581 23.32 16.00 23.36
CA GLY A 581 24.06 17.02 22.62
C GLY A 581 25.24 16.48 21.80
N ASP A 582 25.36 15.16 21.58
CA ASP A 582 26.48 14.57 20.83
C ASP A 582 26.37 14.90 19.34
N GLU A 583 27.05 15.96 18.90
CA GLU A 583 27.04 16.45 17.52
C GLU A 583 27.51 15.41 16.49
N ARG A 584 28.26 14.38 16.89
CA ARG A 584 28.67 13.31 15.97
C ARG A 584 27.46 12.57 15.42
N LEU A 585 26.37 12.48 16.19
CA LEU A 585 25.11 11.87 15.75
C LEU A 585 24.52 12.61 14.56
N LEU A 586 24.75 13.91 14.44
CA LEU A 586 24.30 14.70 13.30
C LEU A 586 25.03 14.30 12.01
N THR A 587 26.33 13.97 12.09
CA THR A 587 27.09 13.51 10.92
C THR A 587 26.53 12.21 10.37
N TYR A 588 26.24 11.23 11.24
CA TYR A 588 25.62 9.97 10.84
C TYR A 588 24.17 10.18 10.35
N GLY A 589 23.40 11.01 11.04
CA GLY A 589 22.02 11.33 10.66
C GLY A 589 21.92 12.02 9.31
N ASP A 590 22.75 13.03 9.04
CA ASP A 590 22.77 13.76 7.76
C ASP A 590 23.12 12.80 6.60
N ALA A 591 24.01 11.82 6.84
CA ALA A 591 24.37 10.80 5.85
C ALA A 591 23.23 9.80 5.57
N ILE A 592 22.53 9.34 6.61
CA ILE A 592 21.36 8.45 6.46
C ILE A 592 20.22 9.19 5.77
N ALA A 593 19.91 10.42 6.20
CA ALA A 593 18.85 11.24 5.64
C ALA A 593 19.11 11.57 4.16
N THR A 594 20.34 11.93 3.81
CA THR A 594 20.75 12.14 2.41
C THR A 594 20.53 10.88 1.57
N ASN A 595 20.86 9.71 2.11
CA ASN A 595 20.63 8.45 1.42
C ASN A 595 19.13 8.15 1.23
N LEU A 596 18.34 8.20 2.30
CA LEU A 596 16.89 7.99 2.23
C LEU A 596 16.22 8.94 1.23
N ALA A 597 16.58 10.22 1.31
CA ALA A 597 16.11 11.26 0.41
C ALA A 597 16.32 10.91 -1.08
N GLN A 598 17.51 10.40 -1.42
CA GLN A 598 17.83 9.96 -2.78
C GLN A 598 17.03 8.73 -3.24
N ARG A 599 16.54 7.92 -2.30
CA ARG A 599 15.88 6.63 -2.58
C ARG A 599 14.37 6.73 -2.65
N ILE A 600 13.78 7.80 -2.11
CA ILE A 600 12.40 8.18 -2.40
C ILE A 600 12.32 8.56 -3.87
N ARG A 601 11.53 7.81 -4.64
CA ARG A 601 11.36 8.06 -6.07
C ARG A 601 10.60 9.36 -6.33
N PRO A 602 10.67 9.92 -7.55
CA PRO A 602 9.91 11.11 -7.91
C PRO A 602 8.40 10.99 -7.66
N ASP A 603 7.84 9.78 -7.81
CA ASP A 603 6.44 9.45 -7.53
C ASP A 603 6.12 9.33 -6.02
N GLY A 604 7.10 9.55 -5.14
CA GLY A 604 6.98 9.38 -3.69
C GLY A 604 7.10 7.94 -3.20
N MET A 605 7.14 6.94 -4.09
CA MET A 605 7.31 5.56 -3.68
C MET A 605 8.69 5.35 -3.08
N THR A 606 8.72 4.63 -1.95
CA THR A 606 9.98 4.22 -1.32
C THR A 606 10.13 2.71 -1.48
N PRO A 607 11.20 2.22 -2.13
CA PRO A 607 11.49 0.79 -2.18
C PRO A 607 11.70 0.25 -0.75
N TYR A 608 11.62 -1.06 -0.57
CA TYR A 608 11.91 -1.64 0.75
C TYR A 608 13.42 -1.67 1.05
N ALA A 609 14.19 -2.10 0.05
CA ALA A 609 15.65 -2.15 0.10
C ALA A 609 16.23 -2.04 -1.32
N TRP A 610 17.53 -1.79 -1.49
CA TRP A 610 18.16 -1.76 -2.82
C TRP A 610 17.93 -3.04 -3.64
N PHE A 611 17.92 -4.20 -2.98
CA PHE A 611 17.68 -5.51 -3.60
C PHE A 611 16.18 -5.86 -3.72
N LYS A 612 15.27 -5.06 -3.15
CA LYS A 612 13.81 -5.22 -3.25
C LYS A 612 13.19 -3.91 -3.73
N PRO A 613 13.16 -3.68 -5.06
CA PRO A 613 12.75 -2.41 -5.65
C PRO A 613 11.25 -2.13 -5.55
N SER A 614 10.46 -3.12 -5.13
CA SER A 614 9.04 -2.93 -4.80
C SER A 614 8.89 -2.51 -3.33
N PRO A 615 7.89 -1.67 -3.00
CA PRO A 615 7.54 -1.43 -1.61
C PRO A 615 7.07 -2.77 -1.01
N HIS A 616 7.50 -3.07 0.22
CA HIS A 616 7.16 -4.35 0.86
C HIS A 616 5.83 -4.29 1.61
N SER A 617 5.72 -3.35 2.57
CA SER A 617 4.47 -3.03 3.28
C SER A 617 4.44 -1.53 3.52
N GLY A 618 3.24 -0.93 3.52
CA GLY A 618 3.13 0.51 3.74
C GLY A 618 3.64 0.95 5.11
N GLY A 619 3.57 0.11 6.14
CA GLY A 619 4.12 0.50 7.45
C GLY A 619 5.64 0.59 7.48
N TYR A 620 6.36 -0.18 6.66
CA TYR A 620 7.81 0.04 6.52
C TYR A 620 8.12 1.36 5.82
N VAL A 621 7.33 1.72 4.81
CA VAL A 621 7.40 3.03 4.18
C VAL A 621 7.09 4.13 5.21
N ASN A 622 6.09 3.92 6.09
CA ASN A 622 5.75 4.83 7.18
C ASN A 622 6.95 5.12 8.09
N ILE A 623 7.70 4.08 8.50
CA ILE A 623 8.92 4.23 9.32
C ILE A 623 9.96 5.07 8.60
N THR A 624 10.26 4.71 7.34
CA THR A 624 11.25 5.42 6.53
C THR A 624 10.92 6.91 6.41
N LEU A 625 9.67 7.22 6.05
CA LEU A 625 9.23 8.59 5.82
C LEU A 625 9.16 9.41 7.11
N SER A 626 8.72 8.81 8.22
CA SER A 626 8.65 9.50 9.50
C SER A 626 10.04 9.86 10.01
N GLY A 627 11.00 8.93 9.96
CA GLY A 627 12.37 9.20 10.38
C GLY A 627 13.02 10.31 9.55
N LEU A 628 12.81 10.31 8.23
CA LEU A 628 13.29 11.40 7.37
C LEU A 628 12.61 12.74 7.67
N LEU A 629 11.30 12.71 7.95
CA LEU A 629 10.52 13.90 8.25
C LEU A 629 10.94 14.55 9.58
N GLU A 630 10.99 13.77 10.66
CA GLU A 630 11.39 14.21 12.00
C GLU A 630 12.82 14.76 11.98
N TYR A 631 13.74 14.03 11.35
CA TYR A 631 15.13 14.48 11.21
C TYR A 631 15.23 15.74 10.35
N GLY A 632 14.48 15.80 9.25
CA GLY A 632 14.42 16.97 8.37
C GLY A 632 13.90 18.22 9.08
N GLU A 633 12.87 18.09 9.90
CA GLU A 633 12.36 19.19 10.73
C GLU A 633 13.40 19.65 11.74
N MET A 634 13.99 18.74 12.51
CA MET A 634 15.03 19.07 13.49
C MET A 634 16.22 19.81 12.83
N ARG A 635 16.59 19.42 11.61
CA ARG A 635 17.72 20.03 10.87
C ARG A 635 17.33 21.28 10.07
N GLY A 636 16.04 21.66 10.02
CA GLY A 636 15.56 22.75 9.17
C GLY A 636 15.71 22.48 7.66
N ARG A 637 15.67 21.22 7.26
CA ARG A 637 15.84 20.75 5.86
C ARG A 637 14.50 20.56 5.18
N GLU A 638 13.96 21.65 4.67
CA GLU A 638 12.67 21.68 3.97
C GLU A 638 12.59 20.71 2.79
N ASP A 639 13.73 20.43 2.13
CA ASP A 639 13.81 19.49 1.00
C ASP A 639 13.54 18.05 1.44
N TRP A 640 14.06 17.63 2.60
CA TRP A 640 13.80 16.31 3.19
C TRP A 640 12.36 16.19 3.69
N VAL A 641 11.86 17.24 4.35
CA VAL A 641 10.46 17.33 4.79
C VAL A 641 9.52 17.20 3.59
N ALA A 642 9.79 17.90 2.49
CA ALA A 642 9.00 17.84 1.27
C ALA A 642 9.04 16.45 0.61
N GLN A 643 10.19 15.78 0.62
CA GLN A 643 10.33 14.41 0.09
C GLN A 643 9.54 13.39 0.92
N ALA A 644 9.67 13.44 2.25
CA ALA A 644 8.88 12.59 3.14
C ALA A 644 7.38 12.84 2.95
N GLY A 645 6.97 14.11 2.86
CA GLY A 645 5.59 14.51 2.58
C GLY A 645 5.04 13.99 1.25
N ARG A 646 5.87 13.93 0.19
CA ARG A 646 5.50 13.25 -1.06
C ARG A 646 5.27 11.77 -0.84
N GLY A 647 6.12 11.11 -0.07
CA GLY A 647 5.94 9.70 0.27
C GLY A 647 4.64 9.42 1.04
N PHE A 648 4.25 10.28 1.99
CA PHE A 648 2.98 10.12 2.70
C PHE A 648 1.78 10.31 1.77
N SER A 649 1.85 11.28 0.86
CA SER A 649 0.84 11.47 -0.20
C SER A 649 0.75 10.25 -1.13
N TRP A 650 1.88 9.64 -1.50
CA TRP A 650 1.90 8.37 -2.24
C TRP A 650 1.24 7.25 -1.43
N MET A 651 1.60 7.08 -0.16
CA MET A 651 0.99 6.09 0.72
C MET A 651 -0.52 6.26 0.85
N ALA A 652 -1.02 7.50 0.96
CA ALA A 652 -2.45 7.76 1.05
C ALA A 652 -3.24 7.29 -0.18
N ASN A 653 -2.58 7.14 -1.33
CA ASN A 653 -3.19 6.69 -2.58
C ASN A 653 -2.91 5.22 -2.90
N HIS A 654 -1.74 4.68 -2.54
CA HIS A 654 -1.32 3.32 -2.91
C HIS A 654 -1.27 2.32 -1.75
N ALA A 655 -1.16 2.81 -0.52
CA ALA A 655 -0.98 2.00 0.68
C ALA A 655 -1.82 2.51 1.85
N ARG A 656 -3.02 3.06 1.58
CA ARG A 656 -3.82 3.78 2.58
C ARG A 656 -4.16 2.93 3.81
N GLY A 657 -4.42 1.64 3.62
CA GLY A 657 -4.71 0.72 4.73
C GLY A 657 -3.53 0.55 5.70
N ASP A 658 -2.31 0.81 5.23
CA ASP A 658 -1.08 0.77 6.00
C ASP A 658 -0.62 2.18 6.43
N LEU A 659 -1.30 3.25 5.98
CA LEU A 659 -1.03 4.60 6.42
C LEU A 659 -1.52 4.76 7.85
N ILE A 660 -0.56 4.93 8.75
CA ILE A 660 -0.80 5.08 10.17
C ILE A 660 -0.90 6.58 10.45
N PRO A 661 -1.99 7.10 11.00
CA PRO A 661 -2.05 8.49 11.44
C PRO A 661 -1.24 8.70 12.72
N THR A 662 -0.28 9.64 12.72
CA THR A 662 0.50 10.02 13.91
C THR A 662 0.58 11.53 14.05
N GLU A 663 0.58 12.05 15.28
CA GLU A 663 0.78 13.48 15.55
C GLU A 663 2.13 13.98 15.02
N GLY A 664 3.19 13.15 15.10
CA GLY A 664 4.54 13.47 14.63
C GLY A 664 4.53 14.05 13.23
N TYR A 665 4.22 13.25 12.20
CA TYR A 665 4.19 13.79 10.85
C TYR A 665 3.03 14.75 10.57
N ALA A 666 1.93 14.65 11.31
CA ALA A 666 0.81 15.58 11.15
C ALA A 666 1.24 17.01 11.47
N SER A 667 1.93 17.19 12.59
CA SER A 667 2.41 18.50 13.05
C SER A 667 3.42 19.10 12.07
N VAL A 668 4.45 18.34 11.67
CA VAL A 668 5.49 18.82 10.72
C VAL A 668 4.89 19.18 9.36
N TYR A 669 3.96 18.36 8.87
CA TYR A 669 3.41 18.53 7.52
C TYR A 669 2.17 19.43 7.48
N GLY A 670 1.69 19.89 8.64
CA GLY A 670 0.52 20.73 8.81
C GLY A 670 -0.80 20.01 8.50
N LEU A 671 -0.90 18.72 8.79
CA LEU A 671 -2.11 17.93 8.62
C LEU A 671 -2.93 17.91 9.91
N ASN A 672 -4.26 17.91 9.77
CA ASN A 672 -5.15 17.56 10.86
C ASN A 672 -5.67 16.13 10.64
N LEU A 673 -5.25 15.19 11.49
CA LEU A 673 -5.58 13.75 11.37
C LEU A 673 -6.64 13.28 12.37
N SER A 674 -7.32 14.15 13.12
CA SER A 674 -8.20 13.72 14.23
C SER A 674 -9.25 12.68 13.83
N LEU A 675 -9.92 12.87 12.69
CA LEU A 675 -10.92 11.94 12.17
C LEU A 675 -10.29 10.64 11.66
N ASP A 676 -9.12 10.74 11.03
CA ASP A 676 -8.38 9.57 10.54
C ASP A 676 -7.90 8.70 11.72
N VAL A 677 -7.37 9.33 12.79
CA VAL A 677 -7.04 8.69 14.06
C VAL A 677 -8.29 8.04 14.67
N ALA A 678 -9.39 8.77 14.78
CA ALA A 678 -10.62 8.25 15.37
C ALA A 678 -11.18 7.02 14.63
N ARG A 679 -11.17 7.04 13.30
CA ARG A 679 -11.57 5.89 12.48
C ARG A 679 -10.63 4.71 12.66
N TYR A 680 -9.32 4.98 12.67
CA TYR A 680 -8.31 3.95 12.89
C TYR A 680 -8.53 3.27 14.26
N VAL A 681 -8.68 4.07 15.31
CA VAL A 681 -8.84 3.59 16.68
C VAL A 681 -10.16 2.85 16.84
N SER A 682 -11.28 3.40 16.36
CA SER A 682 -12.58 2.70 16.39
C SER A 682 -12.51 1.35 15.67
N THR A 683 -11.80 1.28 14.55
CA THR A 683 -11.57 0.01 13.83
C THR A 683 -10.73 -0.96 14.65
N ALA A 684 -9.67 -0.46 15.29
CA ALA A 684 -8.81 -1.27 16.15
C ALA A 684 -9.57 -1.81 17.37
N LEU A 685 -10.32 -0.96 18.08
CA LEU A 685 -11.12 -1.32 19.26
C LEU A 685 -12.12 -2.44 18.93
N LYS A 686 -12.80 -2.37 17.78
CA LYS A 686 -13.72 -3.43 17.30
C LYS A 686 -13.04 -4.77 17.03
N ARG A 687 -11.72 -4.79 16.83
CA ARG A 687 -10.94 -6.02 16.62
C ARG A 687 -10.43 -6.64 17.92
N GLN A 688 -10.54 -5.94 19.06
CA GLN A 688 -10.14 -6.50 20.34
C GLN A 688 -11.06 -7.67 20.72
N LYS A 689 -10.45 -8.79 21.10
CA LYS A 689 -11.14 -10.01 21.48
C LYS A 689 -11.56 -9.98 22.96
N PRO A 690 -12.49 -10.87 23.38
CA PRO A 690 -12.96 -10.93 24.76
C PRO A 690 -11.84 -11.19 25.78
N ASP A 691 -10.75 -11.85 25.39
CA ASP A 691 -9.60 -12.09 26.25
C ASP A 691 -8.68 -10.86 26.40
N GLY A 692 -9.02 -9.74 25.77
CA GLY A 692 -8.26 -8.49 25.78
C GLY A 692 -7.17 -8.39 24.72
N SER A 693 -6.83 -9.49 24.04
CA SER A 693 -5.87 -9.48 22.94
C SER A 693 -6.50 -8.98 21.64
N PHE A 694 -5.69 -8.56 20.68
CA PHE A 694 -6.12 -8.32 19.30
C PHE A 694 -5.80 -9.53 18.40
N SER A 695 -4.76 -10.30 18.73
CA SER A 695 -4.34 -11.47 17.96
C SER A 695 -5.08 -12.75 18.35
N GLY A 696 -5.65 -12.86 19.56
CA GLY A 696 -6.12 -14.13 20.14
C GLY A 696 -4.99 -15.05 20.55
N GLY A 697 -3.81 -14.48 20.87
CA GLY A 697 -2.63 -15.21 21.30
C GLY A 697 -1.81 -15.89 20.22
N THR A 698 -2.19 -15.78 18.95
CA THR A 698 -1.39 -16.31 17.83
C THR A 698 -0.23 -15.40 17.47
N THR A 699 -0.33 -14.10 17.79
CA THR A 699 0.65 -13.08 17.40
C THR A 699 0.80 -12.03 18.51
N THR A 700 1.28 -12.44 19.68
CA THR A 700 1.37 -11.56 20.86
C THR A 700 2.26 -10.33 20.65
N ARG A 701 3.22 -10.37 19.71
CA ARG A 701 3.96 -9.17 19.31
C ARG A 701 3.06 -8.06 18.75
N TYR A 702 2.03 -8.41 17.97
CA TYR A 702 1.04 -7.43 17.49
C TYR A 702 0.25 -6.84 18.66
N ASP A 703 -0.07 -7.64 19.69
CA ASP A 703 -0.74 -7.15 20.90
C ASP A 703 0.13 -6.16 21.68
N ALA A 704 1.44 -6.44 21.81
CA ALA A 704 2.41 -5.53 22.43
C ALA A 704 2.50 -4.18 21.71
N VAL A 705 2.50 -4.23 20.39
CA VAL A 705 2.49 -3.03 19.57
C VAL A 705 1.17 -2.27 19.76
N MET A 706 0.01 -2.92 19.58
CA MET A 706 -1.31 -2.28 19.80
C MET A 706 -1.46 -1.67 21.18
N PHE A 707 -0.92 -2.31 22.20
CA PHE A 707 -0.86 -1.76 23.55
C PHE A 707 -0.08 -0.44 23.61
N ALA A 708 1.11 -0.39 23.01
CA ALA A 708 1.94 0.80 23.01
C ALA A 708 1.29 1.98 22.29
N ILE A 709 0.57 1.69 21.20
CA ILE A 709 -0.15 2.67 20.38
C ILE A 709 -1.33 3.27 21.14
N LEU A 710 -2.20 2.41 21.67
CA LEU A 710 -3.39 2.88 22.36
C LEU A 710 -3.03 3.60 23.66
N SER A 711 -1.90 3.24 24.28
CA SER A 711 -1.33 3.97 25.42
C SER A 711 -0.81 5.36 25.03
N ASP A 712 -0.17 5.49 23.87
CA ASP A 712 0.27 6.78 23.32
C ASP A 712 -0.90 7.71 23.03
N LEU A 713 -1.95 7.16 22.42
CA LEU A 713 -3.18 7.90 22.20
C LEU A 713 -3.81 8.33 23.52
N LEU A 714 -3.90 7.42 24.49
CA LEU A 714 -4.47 7.73 25.81
C LEU A 714 -3.72 8.87 26.50
N LEU A 715 -2.38 8.89 26.40
CA LEU A 715 -1.55 9.98 26.89
C LEU A 715 -1.87 11.29 26.16
N SER A 716 -1.94 11.25 24.84
CA SER A 716 -2.23 12.43 23.99
C SER A 716 -3.65 12.98 24.19
N MET A 717 -4.59 12.18 24.71
CA MET A 717 -5.94 12.60 25.08
C MET A 717 -6.04 13.22 26.48
N GLY A 718 -4.97 13.17 27.27
CA GLY A 718 -4.92 13.73 28.62
C GLY A 718 -4.07 14.98 28.78
N GLU A 719 -3.15 15.22 27.85
CA GLU A 719 -2.50 16.53 27.63
C GLU A 719 -3.45 17.48 26.90
#